data_AF-C6DA10-F1
#
_entry.id   AF-C6DA10-F1
#
_cell.length_a   1.000
_cell.length_b   1.000
_cell.length_c   1.000
_cell.angle_alpha   90.00
_cell.angle_beta   90.00
_cell.angle_gamma   90.00
#
_symmetry.space_group_name_H-M   'P 1'
#
loop_
_entity.id
_entity.type
_entity.pdbx_description
1 polymer ?
#
loop_
_entity_poly.entity_id
_entity_poly.type
_entity_poly.pdbx_seq_one_letter_code
_entity_poly.pdbx_strand_id
1 'polypeptide(L)'
;MANLSEQESWIDGIYQLETSDPVVAGPGGISNRQAEQLASRTTYLKKMQETTGKSLQTHLAASDPHSQYAPKNSPALTGTPTAPTTAQTTNNTQIATTAFVKTAIAALINGSPAALDTLQELANALGNDPHFSTTILNAIADVKTDAANKLNAHASVLDAHPRYAPKDSPALTGTPTAPTAASNSNNTQLATTAFVKAAVAALVNGSPAALDTLQELAAALGNDPNFSTTILNALAGKLAKDQNGADISDKAKFLSTLVYRGELVNHGTFAACNREGVYRVALSDGNTVTDMPRNIRGEILYSYGFLFVNEIGGAISQMYLPHRGPVATRQNWDGSYSLGWNVTLDGLTNKPSATDIGAFPLGFTGTVNNDEVAWDANSGVYRAQYPGAGQMLIHFHGAGASCPSLQFLGEYGNGGLSYRTARDGMGFEHSWAKIYTTQFKPTAADVGALPIAGGALQGGIRIGAGNIDLPARRAVVGVMPDESYRQMLSLSPDNTVVFGNPNSSAVIHTTDRVYIAAAGGAWRSVYHEGNLTPAAIGAMPASELAGIPLPFPGAVAPTGWLKCNGQSFDKSQYPILASRYPSGVLPDLRGEFVRGWDDGRGADASRALLSAQGDAIRNIVGTIGQLNDRVNTTETAGVFDANKYTGAHSGLTGGNGGRIATFDASKVVPTAAENRPRNIAFNYIVRAA
;
A
#
# COMPACT_ATOMS: atom_id res chain seq x y z
N MET A 1 56.05 -81.74 -46.67
CA MET A 1 56.90 -80.54 -46.59
C MET A 1 56.67 -79.91 -45.22
N ALA A 2 57.71 -79.69 -44.44
CA ALA A 2 57.63 -79.09 -43.11
C ALA A 2 57.25 -77.60 -43.21
N ASN A 3 56.37 -77.12 -42.32
CA ASN A 3 55.98 -75.71 -42.27
C ASN A 3 57.18 -74.85 -41.86
N LEU A 4 57.43 -73.76 -42.58
CA LEU A 4 58.45 -72.77 -42.26
C LEU A 4 57.95 -71.87 -41.12
N SER A 5 58.82 -71.53 -40.16
CA SER A 5 58.45 -70.67 -39.03
C SER A 5 58.52 -69.21 -39.43
N GLU A 6 57.39 -68.51 -39.41
CA GLU A 6 57.33 -67.07 -39.69
C GLU A 6 57.83 -66.26 -38.49
N GLN A 7 58.59 -65.19 -38.73
CA GLN A 7 59.06 -64.25 -37.71
C GLN A 7 58.54 -62.85 -38.02
N GLU A 8 58.07 -62.10 -37.01
CA GLU A 8 57.57 -60.73 -37.17
C GLU A 8 58.73 -59.70 -37.26
N SER A 9 59.63 -59.86 -38.22
CA SER A 9 60.76 -58.96 -38.43
C SER A 9 60.96 -58.61 -39.90
N TRP A 10 61.37 -57.37 -40.18
CA TRP A 10 61.76 -56.96 -41.53
C TRP A 10 63.16 -57.51 -41.84
N ILE A 11 63.24 -58.38 -42.83
CA ILE A 11 64.51 -58.88 -43.37
C ILE A 11 64.84 -58.04 -44.61
N ASP A 12 66.07 -57.59 -44.81
CA ASP A 12 66.42 -56.73 -45.95
C ASP A 12 66.87 -57.54 -47.18
N GLY A 13 66.43 -57.14 -48.37
CA GLY A 13 66.44 -57.98 -49.59
C GLY A 13 65.53 -59.23 -49.56
N ILE A 14 65.20 -59.74 -50.75
CA ILE A 14 64.81 -61.16 -50.92
C ILE A 14 65.96 -61.78 -51.68
N TYR A 15 66.56 -62.82 -51.12
CA TYR A 15 67.66 -63.53 -51.78
C TYR A 15 67.22 -63.97 -53.18
N GLN A 16 67.96 -63.69 -54.24
CA GLN A 16 67.64 -64.23 -55.57
C GLN A 16 68.39 -65.54 -55.75
N LEU A 17 67.68 -66.60 -56.15
CA LEU A 17 68.34 -67.83 -56.54
C LEU A 17 69.11 -67.59 -57.84
N GLU A 18 70.42 -67.73 -57.79
CA GLU A 18 71.30 -67.59 -58.95
C GLU A 18 71.54 -68.95 -59.61
N THR A 19 71.91 -68.95 -60.89
CA THR A 19 72.19 -70.21 -61.61
C THR A 19 73.40 -70.96 -61.04
N SER A 20 74.26 -70.29 -60.27
CA SER A 20 75.36 -70.90 -59.53
C SER A 20 74.94 -71.53 -58.20
N ASP A 21 73.70 -71.32 -57.74
CA ASP A 21 73.28 -71.75 -56.43
C ASP A 21 73.03 -73.26 -56.37
N PRO A 22 73.57 -73.96 -55.36
CA PRO A 22 73.32 -75.37 -55.20
C PRO A 22 71.87 -75.61 -54.79
N VAL A 23 71.24 -76.63 -55.39
CA VAL A 23 69.88 -77.06 -55.04
C VAL A 23 69.91 -77.77 -53.69
N VAL A 24 69.93 -77.00 -52.61
CA VAL A 24 69.90 -77.48 -51.22
C VAL A 24 68.49 -77.28 -50.67
N ALA A 25 67.74 -78.38 -50.58
CA ALA A 25 66.43 -78.41 -49.96
C ALA A 25 66.52 -78.50 -48.42
N GLY A 26 65.50 -78.00 -47.73
CA GLY A 26 65.37 -78.03 -46.27
C GLY A 26 64.95 -76.66 -45.69
N PRO A 27 64.53 -76.58 -44.41
CA PRO A 27 64.01 -75.34 -43.81
C PRO A 27 64.99 -74.16 -43.76
N GLY A 28 66.30 -74.41 -43.78
CA GLY A 28 67.34 -73.37 -43.95
C GLY A 28 68.13 -73.50 -45.26
N GLY A 29 67.66 -74.37 -46.16
CA GLY A 29 68.27 -74.63 -47.45
C GLY A 29 68.14 -73.42 -48.37
N ILE A 30 69.16 -73.19 -49.20
CA ILE A 30 69.22 -72.02 -50.09
C ILE A 30 67.96 -71.93 -50.96
N SER A 31 67.42 -73.08 -51.40
CA SER A 31 66.21 -73.14 -52.24
C SER A 31 64.92 -72.63 -51.56
N ASN A 32 64.82 -72.64 -50.23
CA ASN A 32 63.63 -72.18 -49.49
C ASN A 32 63.82 -70.82 -48.81
N ARG A 33 65.03 -70.28 -48.83
CA ARG A 33 65.38 -69.00 -48.19
C ARG A 33 64.52 -67.85 -48.72
N GLN A 34 64.22 -67.85 -50.01
CA GLN A 34 63.29 -66.90 -50.63
C GLN A 34 61.91 -66.91 -49.98
N ALA A 35 61.33 -68.09 -49.78
CA ALA A 35 59.98 -68.24 -49.26
C ALA A 35 59.90 -67.84 -47.77
N GLU A 36 60.88 -68.23 -46.97
CA GLU A 36 60.92 -67.88 -45.54
C GLU A 36 61.10 -66.37 -45.30
N GLN A 37 61.99 -65.73 -46.08
CA GLN A 37 62.20 -64.28 -46.03
C GLN A 37 60.96 -63.50 -46.46
N LEU A 38 60.25 -63.99 -47.49
CA LEU A 38 59.01 -63.38 -47.95
C LEU A 38 57.88 -63.53 -46.92
N ALA A 39 57.75 -64.71 -46.30
CA ALA A 39 56.73 -64.95 -45.28
C ALA A 39 56.91 -64.07 -44.04
N SER A 40 58.13 -63.98 -43.51
CA SER A 40 58.44 -63.13 -42.34
C SER A 40 58.20 -61.64 -42.62
N ARG A 41 58.58 -61.13 -43.80
CA ARG A 41 58.23 -59.77 -44.24
C ARG A 41 56.73 -59.54 -44.30
N THR A 42 55.98 -60.51 -44.83
CA THR A 42 54.52 -60.40 -44.99
C THR A 42 53.86 -60.26 -43.62
N THR A 43 54.30 -61.03 -42.62
CA THR A 43 53.75 -60.99 -41.27
C THR A 43 54.14 -59.68 -40.54
N TYR A 44 55.38 -59.21 -40.68
CA TYR A 44 55.79 -57.88 -40.18
C TYR A 44 54.96 -56.74 -40.80
N LEU A 45 54.78 -56.74 -42.13
CA LEU A 45 53.98 -55.72 -42.82
C LEU A 45 52.50 -55.77 -42.40
N LYS A 46 51.94 -56.96 -42.20
CA LYS A 46 50.57 -57.12 -41.70
C LYS A 46 50.40 -56.51 -40.30
N LYS A 47 51.34 -56.75 -39.39
CA LYS A 47 51.31 -56.16 -38.05
C LYS A 47 51.45 -54.63 -38.08
N MET A 48 52.31 -54.10 -38.94
CA MET A 48 52.44 -52.66 -39.17
C MET A 48 51.16 -52.06 -39.75
N GLN A 49 50.50 -52.76 -40.68
CA GLN A 49 49.22 -52.34 -41.24
C GLN A 49 48.11 -52.33 -40.18
N GLU A 50 48.01 -53.34 -39.31
CA GLU A 50 47.04 -53.39 -38.21
C GLU A 50 47.30 -52.30 -37.16
N THR A 51 48.57 -52.06 -36.82
CA THR A 51 48.96 -51.01 -35.85
C THR A 51 48.69 -49.62 -36.41
N THR A 52 48.97 -49.41 -37.70
CA THR A 52 48.64 -48.16 -38.42
C THR A 52 47.13 -47.97 -38.52
N GLY A 53 46.38 -49.03 -38.84
CA GLY A 53 44.92 -49.00 -38.89
C GLY A 53 44.29 -48.64 -37.55
N LYS A 54 44.79 -49.22 -36.45
CA LYS A 54 44.34 -48.89 -35.09
C LYS A 54 44.70 -47.46 -34.67
N SER A 55 45.89 -46.97 -35.05
CA SER A 55 46.29 -45.58 -34.79
C SER A 55 45.46 -44.58 -35.61
N LEU A 56 45.13 -44.90 -36.86
CA LEU A 56 44.24 -44.11 -37.69
C LEU A 56 42.80 -44.10 -37.14
N GLN A 57 42.31 -45.23 -36.62
CA GLN A 57 40.97 -45.30 -36.03
C GLN A 57 40.87 -44.45 -34.76
N THR A 58 41.93 -44.40 -33.93
CA THR A 58 42.03 -43.48 -32.79
C THR A 58 42.11 -42.02 -33.24
N HIS A 59 42.86 -41.71 -34.32
CA HIS A 59 42.92 -40.37 -34.91
C HIS A 59 41.55 -39.91 -35.45
N LEU A 60 40.81 -40.78 -36.14
CA LEU A 60 39.48 -40.50 -36.70
C LEU A 60 38.40 -40.33 -35.62
N ALA A 61 38.52 -41.02 -34.48
CA ALA A 61 37.57 -40.93 -33.37
C ALA A 61 37.83 -39.73 -32.45
N ALA A 62 39.01 -39.13 -32.50
CA ALA A 62 39.31 -37.92 -31.72
C ALA A 62 38.49 -36.74 -32.26
N SER A 63 37.86 -35.99 -31.36
CA SER A 63 37.06 -34.81 -31.74
C SER A 63 37.90 -33.68 -32.34
N ASP A 64 39.18 -33.61 -32.01
CA ASP A 64 40.15 -32.69 -32.61
C ASP A 64 41.55 -33.35 -32.62
N PRO A 65 41.87 -34.16 -33.64
CA PRO A 65 43.14 -34.87 -33.71
C PRO A 65 44.32 -33.96 -34.07
N HIS A 66 44.08 -32.68 -34.39
CA HIS A 66 45.11 -31.72 -34.79
C HIS A 66 44.87 -30.35 -34.13
N SER A 67 45.01 -30.31 -32.80
CA SER A 67 44.76 -29.14 -31.95
C SER A 67 45.62 -27.90 -32.23
N GLN A 68 46.62 -28.01 -33.10
CA GLN A 68 47.39 -26.88 -33.61
C GLN A 68 46.66 -26.05 -34.69
N TYR A 69 45.51 -26.51 -35.18
CA TYR A 69 44.70 -25.79 -36.17
C TYR A 69 43.32 -25.46 -35.61
N ALA A 70 42.74 -24.33 -36.01
CA ALA A 70 41.37 -23.98 -35.64
C ALA A 70 40.33 -24.82 -36.40
N PRO A 71 39.17 -25.18 -35.80
CA PRO A 71 38.09 -25.90 -36.47
C PRO A 71 37.53 -25.14 -37.68
N LYS A 72 37.20 -25.84 -38.77
CA LYS A 72 36.62 -25.21 -39.98
C LYS A 72 35.24 -24.59 -39.74
N ASN A 73 34.43 -25.22 -38.89
CA ASN A 73 33.12 -24.71 -38.50
C ASN A 73 33.26 -24.00 -37.16
N SER A 74 32.94 -22.70 -37.14
CA SER A 74 33.03 -21.83 -35.96
C SER A 74 34.42 -21.81 -35.30
N PRO A 75 35.49 -21.42 -36.04
CA PRO A 75 36.82 -21.28 -35.45
C PRO A 75 36.79 -20.22 -34.33
N ALA A 76 37.23 -20.60 -33.13
CA ALA A 76 37.59 -19.64 -32.10
C ALA A 76 38.99 -19.09 -32.43
N LEU A 77 39.04 -17.88 -33.01
CA LEU A 77 40.31 -17.22 -33.31
C LEU A 77 40.91 -16.64 -32.01
N THR A 78 41.97 -17.26 -31.50
CA THR A 78 42.74 -16.78 -30.33
C THR A 78 44.02 -16.06 -30.78
N GLY A 79 44.58 -15.18 -29.95
CA GLY A 79 45.72 -14.31 -30.33
C GLY A 79 45.31 -13.06 -31.14
N THR A 80 46.19 -12.57 -32.02
CA THR A 80 45.96 -11.41 -32.92
C THR A 80 45.92 -11.86 -34.39
N PRO A 81 44.80 -12.46 -34.86
CA PRO A 81 44.68 -12.94 -36.23
C PRO A 81 44.81 -11.78 -37.24
N THR A 82 45.61 -11.96 -38.28
CA THR A 82 45.76 -10.98 -39.36
C THR A 82 44.83 -11.33 -40.53
N ALA A 83 44.18 -10.32 -41.11
CA ALA A 83 43.38 -10.46 -42.32
C ALA A 83 43.70 -9.30 -43.29
N PRO A 84 43.60 -9.50 -44.61
CA PRO A 84 43.81 -8.42 -45.58
C PRO A 84 42.75 -7.31 -45.44
N THR A 85 43.16 -6.04 -45.50
CA THR A 85 42.23 -4.91 -45.44
C THR A 85 41.67 -4.64 -46.84
N THR A 86 40.36 -4.80 -47.00
CA THR A 86 39.65 -4.60 -48.28
C THR A 86 39.23 -3.14 -48.49
N ALA A 87 38.70 -2.82 -49.68
CA ALA A 87 38.20 -1.48 -50.00
C ALA A 87 36.89 -1.19 -49.25
N GLN A 88 36.68 0.06 -48.81
CA GLN A 88 35.57 0.51 -47.94
C GLN A 88 34.15 0.22 -48.47
N THR A 89 34.00 -0.09 -49.76
CA THR A 89 32.73 -0.43 -50.41
C THR A 89 32.40 -1.92 -50.37
N THR A 90 33.26 -2.75 -49.77
CA THR A 90 33.10 -4.22 -49.77
C THR A 90 32.03 -4.65 -48.77
N ASN A 91 31.00 -5.38 -49.24
CA ASN A 91 29.86 -5.84 -48.43
C ASN A 91 29.57 -7.35 -48.59
N ASN A 92 30.60 -8.18 -48.45
CA ASN A 92 30.49 -9.64 -48.53
C ASN A 92 30.87 -10.29 -47.18
N THR A 93 31.06 -11.61 -47.17
CA THR A 93 31.31 -12.41 -45.95
C THR A 93 32.77 -12.39 -45.46
N GLN A 94 33.62 -11.47 -45.94
CA GLN A 94 34.99 -11.31 -45.47
C GLN A 94 35.04 -10.72 -44.05
N ILE A 95 36.07 -11.08 -43.26
CA ILE A 95 36.29 -10.52 -41.92
C ILE A 95 36.78 -9.07 -42.06
N ALA A 96 36.10 -8.11 -41.42
CA ALA A 96 36.54 -6.72 -41.38
C ALA A 96 37.77 -6.56 -40.47
N THR A 97 38.84 -5.98 -40.99
CA THR A 97 40.04 -5.69 -40.18
C THR A 97 39.83 -4.46 -39.32
N THR A 98 40.62 -4.32 -38.25
CA THR A 98 40.62 -3.10 -37.43
C THR A 98 40.99 -1.86 -38.24
N ALA A 99 41.82 -1.99 -39.29
CA ALA A 99 42.13 -0.89 -40.20
C ALA A 99 40.95 -0.51 -41.11
N PHE A 100 40.19 -1.50 -41.61
CA PHE A 100 38.95 -1.26 -42.36
C PHE A 100 37.94 -0.48 -41.50
N VAL A 101 37.69 -0.94 -40.27
CA VAL A 101 36.74 -0.32 -39.34
C VAL A 101 37.20 1.07 -38.89
N LYS A 102 38.49 1.26 -38.57
CA LYS A 102 39.04 2.58 -38.23
C LYS A 102 38.87 3.59 -39.37
N THR A 103 39.08 3.16 -40.62
CA THR A 103 38.92 4.03 -41.79
C THR A 103 37.45 4.39 -42.02
N ALA A 104 36.53 3.42 -41.87
CA ALA A 104 35.09 3.66 -41.96
C ALA A 104 34.60 4.65 -40.89
N ILE A 105 35.05 4.47 -39.65
CA ILE A 105 34.70 5.34 -38.51
C ILE A 105 35.30 6.73 -38.68
N ALA A 106 36.54 6.86 -39.14
CA ALA A 106 37.15 8.16 -39.43
C ALA A 106 36.39 8.93 -40.52
N ALA A 107 35.92 8.24 -41.56
CA ALA A 107 35.07 8.84 -42.60
C ALA A 107 33.71 9.30 -42.05
N LEU A 108 33.13 8.57 -41.10
CA LEU A 108 31.90 8.97 -40.40
C LEU A 108 32.11 10.20 -39.49
N ILE A 109 33.22 10.25 -38.76
CA ILE A 109 33.59 11.38 -37.87
C ILE A 109 33.83 12.65 -38.70
N ASN A 110 34.58 12.57 -39.80
CA ASN A 110 34.85 13.70 -40.69
C ASN A 110 33.63 14.15 -41.51
N GLY A 111 32.58 13.32 -41.58
CA GLY A 111 31.32 13.66 -42.23
C GLY A 111 30.32 14.38 -41.31
N SER A 112 30.62 14.54 -40.01
CA SER A 112 29.73 15.17 -39.05
C SER A 112 29.95 16.69 -38.98
N PRO A 113 28.91 17.54 -38.98
CA PRO A 113 29.05 18.99 -38.89
C PRO A 113 29.75 19.44 -37.59
N ALA A 114 30.54 20.52 -37.66
CA ALA A 114 31.41 21.06 -36.61
C ALA A 114 30.76 21.41 -35.25
N ALA A 115 29.46 21.18 -35.06
CA ALA A 115 28.75 21.38 -33.80
C ALA A 115 28.69 20.11 -32.91
N LEU A 116 29.29 18.99 -33.32
CA LEU A 116 29.32 17.74 -32.56
C LEU A 116 30.74 17.22 -32.27
N ASP A 117 31.70 18.12 -32.03
CA ASP A 117 33.09 17.77 -31.63
C ASP A 117 33.26 17.62 -30.10
N THR A 118 32.32 16.93 -29.45
CA THR A 118 32.27 16.85 -27.98
C THR A 118 33.37 15.95 -27.40
N LEU A 119 33.92 15.01 -28.17
CA LEU A 119 34.98 14.10 -27.71
C LEU A 119 36.37 14.74 -27.78
N GLN A 120 36.65 15.60 -28.77
CA GLN A 120 37.91 16.36 -28.83
C GLN A 120 37.91 17.49 -27.79
N GLU A 121 36.75 18.13 -27.55
CA GLU A 121 36.58 19.09 -26.45
C GLU A 121 36.84 18.45 -25.08
N LEU A 122 36.33 17.23 -24.82
CA LEU A 122 36.61 16.49 -23.59
C LEU A 122 38.09 16.06 -23.47
N ALA A 123 38.70 15.59 -24.55
CA ALA A 123 40.10 15.16 -24.55
C ALA A 123 41.07 16.34 -24.30
N ASN A 124 40.78 17.51 -24.90
CA ASN A 124 41.55 18.74 -24.69
C ASN A 124 41.32 19.33 -23.28
N ALA A 125 40.08 19.30 -22.77
CA ALA A 125 39.77 19.76 -21.40
C ALA A 125 40.44 18.90 -20.31
N LEU A 126 40.69 17.61 -20.59
CA LEU A 126 41.40 16.68 -19.71
C LEU A 126 42.91 16.59 -20.00
N GLY A 127 43.44 17.47 -20.87
CA GLY A 127 44.87 17.61 -21.13
C GLY A 127 45.53 16.43 -21.85
N ASN A 128 44.75 15.54 -22.47
CA ASN A 128 45.23 14.29 -23.09
C ASN A 128 46.08 13.40 -22.15
N ASP A 129 45.80 13.41 -20.84
CA ASP A 129 46.57 12.63 -19.87
C ASP A 129 46.14 11.14 -19.86
N PRO A 130 47.02 10.19 -20.28
CA PRO A 130 46.72 8.75 -20.27
C PRO A 130 46.56 8.16 -18.86
N HIS A 131 47.00 8.90 -17.83
CA HIS A 131 47.01 8.48 -16.43
C HIS A 131 46.21 9.45 -15.56
N PHE A 132 45.18 10.09 -16.13
CA PHE A 132 44.36 11.11 -15.48
C PHE A 132 43.93 10.75 -14.04
N SER A 133 43.59 9.49 -13.75
CA SER A 133 43.25 9.06 -12.39
C SER A 133 44.43 9.19 -11.42
N THR A 134 45.63 8.82 -11.84
CA THR A 134 46.87 8.92 -11.05
C THR A 134 47.29 10.37 -10.89
N THR A 135 47.17 11.19 -11.94
CA THR A 135 47.51 12.62 -11.89
C THR A 135 46.58 13.38 -10.95
N ILE A 136 45.27 13.12 -11.00
CA ILE A 136 44.32 13.72 -10.06
C ILE A 136 44.55 13.22 -8.63
N LEU A 137 44.85 11.93 -8.43
CA LEU A 137 45.16 11.39 -7.09
C LEU A 137 46.43 12.03 -6.50
N ASN A 138 47.48 12.23 -7.31
CA ASN A 138 48.71 12.89 -6.88
C ASN A 138 48.47 14.38 -6.60
N ALA A 139 47.74 15.09 -7.46
CA ALA A 139 47.40 16.50 -7.22
C ALA A 139 46.56 16.68 -5.94
N ILE A 140 45.63 15.76 -5.66
CA ILE A 140 44.86 15.76 -4.40
C ILE A 140 45.77 15.43 -3.21
N ALA A 141 46.71 14.49 -3.35
CA ALA A 141 47.67 14.15 -2.30
C ALA A 141 48.64 15.31 -2.00
N ASP A 142 49.10 16.03 -3.02
CA ASP A 142 49.96 17.21 -2.91
C ASP A 142 49.19 18.38 -2.29
N VAL A 143 47.96 18.64 -2.71
CA VAL A 143 47.08 19.64 -2.06
C VAL A 143 46.80 19.27 -0.62
N LYS A 144 46.57 17.98 -0.32
CA LYS A 144 46.38 17.51 1.06
C LYS A 144 47.65 17.69 1.90
N THR A 145 48.81 17.47 1.30
CA THR A 145 50.11 17.64 1.97
C THR A 145 50.44 19.12 2.19
N ASP A 146 50.21 19.98 1.20
CA ASP A 146 50.36 21.43 1.30
C ASP A 146 49.37 22.04 2.30
N ALA A 147 48.12 21.60 2.28
CA ALA A 147 47.12 22.00 3.28
C ALA A 147 47.50 21.53 4.69
N ALA A 148 47.99 20.29 4.84
CA ALA A 148 48.48 19.79 6.13
C ALA A 148 49.71 20.57 6.61
N ASN A 149 50.65 20.89 5.72
CA ASN A 149 51.85 21.67 6.06
C ASN A 149 51.49 23.12 6.43
N LYS A 150 50.58 23.77 5.70
CA LYS A 150 50.08 25.12 6.03
C LYS A 150 49.28 25.12 7.33
N LEU A 151 48.49 24.08 7.60
CA LEU A 151 47.73 23.95 8.85
C LEU A 151 48.66 23.70 10.03
N ASN A 152 49.69 22.85 9.87
CA ASN A 152 50.69 22.59 10.90
C ASN A 152 51.59 23.82 11.14
N ALA A 153 51.93 24.57 10.09
CA ALA A 153 52.61 25.85 10.20
C ALA A 153 51.74 26.90 10.91
N HIS A 154 50.43 26.95 10.62
CA HIS A 154 49.49 27.83 11.32
C HIS A 154 49.33 27.44 12.80
N ALA A 155 49.25 26.14 13.10
CA ALA A 155 49.10 25.61 14.46
C ALA A 155 50.37 25.74 15.34
N SER A 156 51.55 25.91 14.72
CA SER A 156 52.83 26.06 15.44
C SER A 156 53.24 27.51 15.66
N VAL A 157 52.50 28.50 15.12
CA VAL A 157 52.71 29.91 15.42
C VAL A 157 51.95 30.27 16.70
N LEU A 158 52.69 30.67 17.74
CA LEU A 158 52.17 30.96 19.09
C LEU A 158 51.05 32.02 19.12
N ASP A 159 51.08 32.96 18.17
CA ASP A 159 49.97 33.90 17.91
C ASP A 159 49.81 34.10 16.40
N ALA A 160 49.21 33.11 15.75
CA ALA A 160 49.00 33.11 14.30
C ALA A 160 47.98 34.16 13.82
N HIS A 161 47.29 34.82 14.76
CA HIS A 161 46.29 35.84 14.47
C HIS A 161 46.43 37.05 15.42
N PRO A 162 47.41 37.94 15.19
CA PRO A 162 47.78 39.05 16.09
C PRO A 162 46.70 40.14 16.26
N ARG A 163 45.53 39.97 15.65
CA ARG A 163 44.34 40.81 15.84
C ARG A 163 43.36 40.26 16.89
N TYR A 164 43.59 39.04 17.38
CA TYR A 164 42.76 38.38 18.37
C TYR A 164 43.63 37.96 19.56
N ALA A 165 43.12 38.14 20.78
CA ALA A 165 43.84 37.68 21.96
C ALA A 165 43.74 36.13 22.09
N PRO A 166 44.78 35.43 22.57
CA PRO A 166 44.75 33.99 22.81
C PRO A 166 43.62 33.57 23.77
N LYS A 167 43.01 32.39 23.55
CA LYS A 167 41.89 31.89 24.40
C LYS A 167 42.32 31.63 25.84
N ASP A 168 43.52 31.09 26.03
CA ASP A 168 44.08 30.85 27.35
C ASP A 168 44.91 32.07 27.77
N SER A 169 44.48 32.74 28.85
CA SER A 169 45.13 33.95 29.40
C SER A 169 45.34 35.09 28.39
N PRO A 170 44.26 35.62 27.78
CA PRO A 170 44.37 36.73 26.82
C PRO A 170 44.99 37.98 27.45
N ALA A 171 46.07 38.50 26.86
CA ALA A 171 46.58 39.84 27.15
C ALA A 171 45.74 40.89 26.40
N LEU A 172 44.79 41.53 27.10
CA LEU A 172 43.95 42.58 26.51
C LEU A 172 44.71 43.91 26.48
N THR A 173 44.98 44.46 25.28
CA THR A 173 45.61 45.77 25.08
C THR A 173 44.60 46.81 24.57
N GLY A 174 44.86 48.11 24.76
CA GLY A 174 43.90 49.19 24.45
C GLY A 174 42.79 49.37 25.52
N THR A 175 41.59 49.79 25.11
CA THR A 175 40.39 49.92 25.97
C THR A 175 39.35 48.86 25.62
N PRO A 176 39.50 47.59 26.07
CA PRO A 176 38.57 46.51 25.74
C PRO A 176 37.19 46.77 26.35
N THR A 177 36.14 46.62 25.55
CA THR A 177 34.74 46.71 26.01
C THR A 177 34.21 45.30 26.30
N ALA A 178 33.68 45.07 27.50
CA ALA A 178 32.92 43.86 27.82
C ALA A 178 31.49 44.23 28.24
N PRO A 179 30.49 43.35 28.04
CA PRO A 179 29.14 43.57 28.58
C PRO A 179 29.18 43.72 30.09
N THR A 180 28.44 44.69 30.63
CA THR A 180 28.33 44.86 32.08
C THR A 180 27.47 43.74 32.65
N ALA A 181 28.05 42.91 33.51
CA ALA A 181 27.35 41.79 34.13
C ALA A 181 26.20 42.25 35.05
N ALA A 182 25.23 41.38 35.31
CA ALA A 182 24.17 41.63 36.29
C ALA A 182 24.76 41.60 37.71
N SER A 183 24.22 42.42 38.63
CA SER A 183 24.76 42.69 39.97
C SER A 183 24.98 41.47 40.88
N ASN A 184 24.32 40.34 40.62
CA ASN A 184 24.42 39.10 41.38
C ASN A 184 25.34 38.04 40.73
N SER A 185 26.08 38.39 39.68
CA SER A 185 26.96 37.46 38.97
C SER A 185 28.19 37.12 39.82
N ASN A 186 28.43 35.83 40.10
CA ASN A 186 29.57 35.33 40.90
C ASN A 186 30.41 34.27 40.16
N ASN A 187 30.34 34.29 38.82
CA ASN A 187 31.07 33.38 37.95
C ASN A 187 32.37 34.03 37.45
N THR A 188 33.04 33.39 36.48
CA THR A 188 34.34 33.80 35.97
C THR A 188 34.30 34.92 34.91
N GLN A 189 33.18 35.65 34.76
CA GLN A 189 33.06 36.77 33.82
C GLN A 189 33.97 37.96 34.21
N LEU A 190 34.50 38.68 33.21
CA LEU A 190 35.32 39.88 33.41
C LEU A 190 34.48 41.02 34.01
N ALA A 191 34.90 41.58 35.14
CA ALA A 191 34.23 42.73 35.77
C ALA A 191 34.53 44.03 35.01
N THR A 192 33.50 44.66 34.43
CA THR A 192 33.66 45.98 33.79
C THR A 192 33.78 47.09 34.82
N THR A 193 34.37 48.23 34.44
CA THR A 193 34.42 49.40 35.34
C THR A 193 33.03 49.90 35.73
N ALA A 194 32.02 49.73 34.86
CA ALA A 194 30.62 50.03 35.16
C ALA A 194 30.04 49.05 36.20
N PHE A 195 30.34 47.74 36.10
CA PHE A 195 29.94 46.75 37.11
C PHE A 195 30.60 47.04 38.46
N VAL A 196 31.90 47.33 38.49
CA VAL A 196 32.62 47.65 39.74
C VAL A 196 32.10 48.95 40.36
N LYS A 197 31.86 50.01 39.55
CA LYS A 197 31.23 51.23 40.05
C LYS A 197 29.82 50.98 40.59
N ALA A 198 29.01 50.15 39.91
CA ALA A 198 27.68 49.79 40.37
C ALA A 198 27.70 48.91 41.63
N ALA A 199 28.64 47.98 41.75
CA ALA A 199 28.80 47.12 42.93
C ALA A 199 29.33 47.90 44.13
N VAL A 200 30.28 48.83 43.94
CA VAL A 200 30.74 49.76 44.98
C VAL A 200 29.61 50.70 45.39
N ALA A 201 28.86 51.25 44.44
CA ALA A 201 27.68 52.05 44.74
C ALA A 201 26.59 51.23 45.46
N ALA A 202 26.39 49.96 45.10
CA ALA A 202 25.46 49.07 45.78
C ALA A 202 25.97 48.58 47.14
N LEU A 203 27.28 48.54 47.38
CA LEU A 203 27.87 48.30 48.69
C LEU A 203 27.69 49.54 49.60
N VAL A 204 27.91 50.73 49.05
CA VAL A 204 27.70 52.02 49.73
C VAL A 204 26.21 52.24 50.02
N ASN A 205 25.32 51.96 49.06
CA ASN A 205 23.87 52.16 49.17
C ASN A 205 23.13 50.95 49.78
N GLY A 206 23.75 49.78 49.80
CA GLY A 206 23.21 48.53 50.37
C GLY A 206 23.66 48.31 51.81
N SER A 207 24.52 49.19 52.35
CA SER A 207 24.67 49.29 53.79
C SER A 207 23.32 49.75 54.37
N PRO A 208 22.68 48.98 55.27
CA PRO A 208 21.38 49.31 55.82
C PRO A 208 21.39 50.70 56.47
N ALA A 209 20.21 51.32 56.60
CA ALA A 209 19.94 52.58 57.33
C ALA A 209 20.36 52.60 58.82
N ALA A 210 21.17 51.63 59.27
CA ALA A 210 21.87 51.61 60.54
C ALA A 210 23.34 52.08 60.44
N LEU A 211 23.86 52.42 59.25
CA LEU A 211 25.23 52.93 59.07
C LEU A 211 25.36 54.24 58.25
N ASP A 212 24.26 54.95 57.97
CA ASP A 212 24.30 56.38 57.55
C ASP A 212 24.29 57.32 58.79
N THR A 213 24.93 56.87 59.86
CA THR A 213 24.71 57.45 61.19
C THR A 213 25.30 58.84 61.34
N LEU A 214 26.31 59.23 60.57
CA LEU A 214 26.95 60.54 60.69
C LEU A 214 26.18 61.64 59.95
N GLN A 215 25.64 61.37 58.76
CA GLN A 215 24.85 62.33 58.01
C GLN A 215 23.45 62.45 58.62
N GLU A 216 22.86 61.32 59.06
CA GLU A 216 21.59 61.29 59.77
C GLU A 216 21.69 61.91 61.17
N LEU A 217 22.78 61.71 61.95
CA LEU A 217 22.98 62.47 63.21
C LEU A 217 23.05 63.96 62.93
N ALA A 218 23.87 64.40 61.98
CA ALA A 218 24.05 65.83 61.73
C ALA A 218 22.71 66.52 61.37
N ALA A 219 21.89 65.88 60.52
CA ALA A 219 20.57 66.39 60.17
C ALA A 219 19.54 66.26 61.31
N ALA A 220 19.51 65.14 62.05
CA ALA A 220 18.55 64.91 63.13
C ALA A 220 18.80 65.77 64.38
N LEU A 221 20.05 66.19 64.61
CA LEU A 221 20.43 67.15 65.64
C LEU A 221 20.33 68.61 65.16
N GLY A 222 19.73 68.85 63.99
CA GLY A 222 19.45 70.17 63.43
C GLY A 222 20.68 70.92 62.92
N ASN A 223 21.80 70.24 62.69
CA ASN A 223 23.12 70.83 62.46
C ASN A 223 23.54 71.83 63.57
N ASP A 224 23.08 71.63 64.82
CA ASP A 224 23.38 72.53 65.94
C ASP A 224 24.82 72.31 66.48
N PRO A 225 25.74 73.28 66.31
CA PRO A 225 27.10 73.15 66.84
C PRO A 225 27.17 73.13 68.38
N ASN A 226 26.09 73.52 69.08
CA ASN A 226 25.99 73.55 70.54
C ASN A 226 25.03 72.49 71.10
N PHE A 227 24.76 71.42 70.33
CA PHE A 227 23.76 70.40 70.61
C PHE A 227 23.72 69.88 72.06
N SER A 228 24.89 69.72 72.70
CA SER A 228 24.95 69.25 74.10
C SER A 228 24.24 70.18 75.09
N THR A 229 24.29 71.50 74.85
CA THR A 229 23.63 72.51 75.70
C THR A 229 22.14 72.54 75.46
N THR A 230 21.72 72.40 74.20
CA THR A 230 20.31 72.36 73.77
C THR A 230 19.58 71.15 74.37
N ILE A 231 20.20 69.97 74.36
CA ILE A 231 19.62 68.76 74.96
C ILE A 231 19.61 68.82 76.49
N LEU A 232 20.64 69.38 77.14
CA LEU A 232 20.65 69.50 78.60
C LEU A 232 19.47 70.34 79.11
N ASN A 233 19.16 71.44 78.41
CA ASN A 233 18.03 72.31 78.72
C ASN A 233 16.68 71.64 78.42
N ALA A 234 16.58 70.84 77.36
CA ALA A 234 15.36 70.09 77.03
C ALA A 234 15.10 68.92 78.01
N LEU A 235 16.15 68.25 78.51
CA LEU A 235 16.03 67.21 79.53
C LEU A 235 15.66 67.78 80.90
N ALA A 236 16.14 68.97 81.25
CA ALA A 236 15.78 69.66 82.48
C ALA A 236 14.28 70.01 82.56
N GLY A 237 13.56 70.02 81.43
CA GLY A 237 12.11 70.23 81.36
C GLY A 237 11.25 68.96 81.30
N LYS A 238 11.83 67.75 81.24
CA LYS A 238 11.05 66.50 81.16
C LYS A 238 10.72 65.92 82.55
N LEU A 239 9.45 65.56 82.71
CA LEU A 239 8.88 64.95 83.92
C LEU A 239 9.46 63.55 84.19
N ALA A 240 9.83 63.26 85.43
CA ALA A 240 10.49 62.02 85.82
C ALA A 240 9.54 60.80 85.89
N LYS A 241 10.11 59.60 85.70
CA LYS A 241 9.40 58.31 85.52
C LYS A 241 8.55 57.87 86.73
N ASP A 242 8.82 58.43 87.90
CA ASP A 242 8.05 58.30 89.12
C ASP A 242 6.72 59.09 89.10
N GLN A 243 6.42 59.84 88.03
CA GLN A 243 5.19 60.64 87.89
C GLN A 243 4.16 60.07 86.89
N ASN A 244 3.96 58.74 86.86
CA ASN A 244 3.00 58.04 85.99
C ASN A 244 1.54 58.54 86.13
N GLY A 245 1.07 59.30 85.14
CA GLY A 245 -0.32 59.77 85.03
C GLY A 245 -0.66 60.98 85.92
N ALA A 246 0.32 61.79 86.31
CA ALA A 246 0.09 63.02 87.08
C ALA A 246 -0.63 64.13 86.28
N ASP A 247 -0.65 64.01 84.95
CA ASP A 247 -1.27 64.93 83.99
C ASP A 247 -2.76 64.63 83.73
N ILE A 248 -3.28 63.48 84.19
CA ILE A 248 -4.71 63.17 84.14
C ILE A 248 -5.40 63.85 85.33
N SER A 249 -6.05 64.98 85.05
CA SER A 249 -6.68 65.83 86.07
C SER A 249 -7.85 65.18 86.81
N ASP A 250 -8.55 64.22 86.19
CA ASP A 250 -9.64 63.45 86.82
C ASP A 250 -9.63 61.99 86.33
N LYS A 251 -8.94 61.14 87.09
CA LYS A 251 -8.71 59.73 86.75
C LYS A 251 -9.97 58.86 86.84
N ALA A 252 -10.92 59.22 87.71
CA ALA A 252 -12.16 58.48 87.88
C ALA A 252 -13.14 58.72 86.72
N LYS A 253 -13.18 59.95 86.20
CA LYS A 253 -13.97 60.30 85.02
C LYS A 253 -13.41 59.67 83.75
N PHE A 254 -12.08 59.60 83.61
CA PHE A 254 -11.43 58.97 82.46
C PHE A 254 -11.75 57.45 82.36
N LEU A 255 -11.71 56.72 83.47
CA LEU A 255 -12.04 55.29 83.49
C LEU A 255 -13.52 55.00 83.24
N SER A 256 -14.44 55.87 83.67
CA SER A 256 -15.88 55.70 83.44
C SER A 256 -16.34 56.02 82.01
N THR A 257 -15.51 56.73 81.23
CA THR A 257 -15.76 57.00 79.81
C THR A 257 -15.32 55.89 78.86
N LEU A 258 -14.50 54.93 79.29
CA LEU A 258 -14.12 53.77 78.46
C LEU A 258 -15.13 52.62 78.61
N VAL A 259 -16.32 52.78 78.01
CA VAL A 259 -17.21 51.79 77.37
C VAL A 259 -17.67 50.52 78.14
N TYR A 260 -16.98 50.03 79.18
CA TYR A 260 -17.37 48.85 79.97
C TYR A 260 -18.34 49.22 81.09
N ARG A 261 -19.48 48.54 81.17
CA ARG A 261 -20.56 48.83 82.13
C ARG A 261 -20.78 47.75 83.19
N GLY A 262 -20.16 46.59 83.02
CA GLY A 262 -20.24 45.49 83.98
C GLY A 262 -20.44 44.14 83.29
N GLU A 263 -20.76 43.14 84.09
CA GLU A 263 -20.91 41.75 83.66
C GLU A 263 -22.34 41.25 83.93
N LEU A 264 -22.96 40.63 82.93
CA LEU A 264 -24.19 39.86 83.09
C LEU A 264 -23.83 38.42 83.46
N VAL A 265 -24.29 37.99 84.64
CA VAL A 265 -24.04 36.68 85.25
C VAL A 265 -25.34 35.88 85.43
N ASN A 266 -25.24 34.61 85.82
CA ASN A 266 -26.39 33.70 86.02
C ASN A 266 -27.49 34.34 86.89
N HIS A 267 -28.75 34.00 86.60
CA HIS A 267 -29.95 34.58 87.23
C HIS A 267 -30.17 36.08 87.00
N GLY A 268 -29.29 36.77 86.27
CA GLY A 268 -29.56 38.10 85.74
C GLY A 268 -30.53 38.07 84.56
N THR A 269 -30.81 39.25 84.00
CA THR A 269 -31.56 39.38 82.74
C THR A 269 -30.84 40.33 81.81
N PHE A 270 -30.91 40.07 80.51
CA PHE A 270 -30.45 41.04 79.51
C PHE A 270 -31.20 42.37 79.67
N ALA A 271 -32.48 42.32 80.08
CA ALA A 271 -33.30 43.52 80.24
C ALA A 271 -32.76 44.46 81.34
N ALA A 272 -32.11 43.92 82.38
CA ALA A 272 -31.48 44.70 83.45
C ALA A 272 -30.21 45.43 82.99
N CYS A 273 -29.57 45.01 81.89
CA CYS A 273 -28.47 45.74 81.25
C CYS A 273 -29.03 46.90 80.42
N ASN A 274 -29.51 47.95 81.09
CA ASN A 274 -30.31 49.01 80.51
C ASN A 274 -29.60 50.36 80.39
N ARG A 275 -28.29 50.43 80.63
CA ARG A 275 -27.50 51.66 80.50
C ARG A 275 -26.60 51.59 79.27
N GLU A 276 -26.46 52.71 78.58
CA GLU A 276 -25.62 52.80 77.39
C GLU A 276 -24.17 52.37 77.66
N GLY A 277 -23.67 51.43 76.84
CA GLY A 277 -22.31 50.89 76.89
C GLY A 277 -22.24 49.38 76.63
N VAL A 278 -21.09 48.78 76.96
CA VAL A 278 -20.81 47.36 76.72
C VAL A 278 -20.83 46.58 78.02
N TYR A 279 -21.65 45.55 78.07
CA TYR A 279 -21.64 44.54 79.12
C TYR A 279 -20.96 43.29 78.62
N ARG A 280 -20.12 42.70 79.46
CA ARG A 280 -19.64 41.34 79.22
C ARG A 280 -20.75 40.37 79.62
N VAL A 281 -21.08 39.42 78.76
CA VAL A 281 -22.00 38.33 79.08
C VAL A 281 -21.16 37.10 79.37
N ALA A 282 -21.26 36.59 80.59
CA ALA A 282 -20.43 35.48 81.06
C ALA A 282 -21.26 34.52 81.92
N LEU A 283 -22.19 33.83 81.25
CA LEU A 283 -23.14 32.94 81.90
C LEU A 283 -22.60 31.51 81.87
N SER A 284 -22.38 30.90 83.03
CA SER A 284 -22.00 29.48 83.12
C SER A 284 -23.18 28.55 82.88
N ASP A 285 -24.41 29.01 83.10
CA ASP A 285 -25.64 28.36 82.63
C ASP A 285 -26.64 29.41 82.12
N GLY A 286 -26.78 29.49 80.80
CA GLY A 286 -27.65 30.46 80.15
C GLY A 286 -29.15 30.20 80.35
N ASN A 287 -29.55 29.01 80.82
CA ASN A 287 -30.97 28.74 81.12
C ASN A 287 -31.43 29.45 82.41
N THR A 288 -30.50 29.90 83.24
CA THR A 288 -30.81 30.70 84.44
C THR A 288 -31.24 32.13 84.12
N VAL A 289 -30.96 32.60 82.89
CA VAL A 289 -31.35 33.92 82.39
C VAL A 289 -32.68 33.78 81.64
N THR A 290 -33.75 34.32 82.23
CA THR A 290 -35.12 34.08 81.76
C THR A 290 -35.40 34.66 80.38
N ASP A 291 -34.72 35.75 80.03
CA ASP A 291 -34.83 36.42 78.74
C ASP A 291 -33.65 36.12 77.82
N MET A 292 -33.02 34.96 77.96
CA MET A 292 -31.95 34.52 77.05
C MET A 292 -32.52 34.30 75.62
N PRO A 293 -31.91 34.87 74.56
CA PRO A 293 -32.35 34.63 73.19
C PRO A 293 -32.25 33.16 72.79
N ARG A 294 -33.20 32.69 71.98
CA ARG A 294 -33.28 31.30 71.49
C ARG A 294 -33.32 31.25 69.95
N ASN A 295 -32.72 30.22 69.36
CA ASN A 295 -32.74 29.99 67.91
C ASN A 295 -34.09 29.42 67.44
N ILE A 296 -34.26 29.19 66.12
CA ILE A 296 -35.51 28.65 65.55
C ILE A 296 -35.87 27.23 66.05
N ARG A 297 -34.92 26.53 66.70
CA ARG A 297 -35.09 25.20 67.29
C ARG A 297 -35.39 25.25 68.80
N GLY A 298 -35.52 26.45 69.38
CA GLY A 298 -35.83 26.66 70.80
C GLY A 298 -34.61 26.56 71.74
N GLU A 299 -33.40 26.36 71.20
CA GLU A 299 -32.15 26.28 71.97
C GLU A 299 -31.66 27.69 72.30
N ILE A 300 -31.13 27.92 73.51
CA ILE A 300 -30.51 29.20 73.86
C ILE A 300 -29.29 29.49 72.98
N LEU A 301 -29.05 30.78 72.71
CA LEU A 301 -27.81 31.22 72.09
C LEU A 301 -26.61 30.95 73.01
N TYR A 302 -25.39 30.99 72.46
CA TYR A 302 -24.19 30.75 73.25
C TYR A 302 -24.07 31.79 74.38
N SER A 303 -23.82 31.34 75.60
CA SER A 303 -24.03 32.13 76.83
C SER A 303 -22.85 33.04 77.23
N TYR A 304 -21.86 33.18 76.34
CA TYR A 304 -20.73 34.10 76.50
C TYR A 304 -20.64 35.04 75.31
N GLY A 305 -20.35 36.32 75.57
CA GLY A 305 -20.20 37.32 74.52
C GLY A 305 -20.24 38.73 75.07
N PHE A 306 -20.72 39.65 74.23
CA PHE A 306 -20.89 41.05 74.60
C PHE A 306 -22.30 41.50 74.29
N LEU A 307 -22.88 42.25 75.21
CA LEU A 307 -24.12 42.97 74.99
C LEU A 307 -23.80 44.44 74.78
N PHE A 308 -24.18 44.95 73.62
CA PHE A 308 -24.13 46.37 73.31
C PHE A 308 -25.50 46.96 73.57
N VAL A 309 -25.50 48.00 74.39
CA VAL A 309 -26.72 48.69 74.80
C VAL A 309 -26.59 50.13 74.36
N ASN A 310 -27.54 50.59 73.56
CA ASN A 310 -27.67 51.99 73.18
C ASN A 310 -29.00 52.52 73.71
N GLU A 311 -28.97 53.70 74.32
CA GLU A 311 -30.17 54.39 74.78
C GLU A 311 -30.37 55.64 73.92
N ILE A 312 -31.48 55.70 73.17
CA ILE A 312 -31.80 56.85 72.31
C ILE A 312 -33.25 57.23 72.56
N GLY A 313 -33.48 58.44 73.05
CA GLY A 313 -34.83 58.98 73.30
C GLY A 313 -35.65 58.19 74.33
N GLY A 314 -35.00 57.54 75.30
CA GLY A 314 -35.64 56.70 76.32
C GLY A 314 -35.94 55.26 75.89
N ALA A 315 -35.67 54.90 74.63
CA ALA A 315 -35.71 53.54 74.14
C ALA A 315 -34.33 52.89 74.24
N ILE A 316 -34.30 51.66 74.73
CA ILE A 316 -33.11 50.82 74.87
C ILE A 316 -33.09 49.82 73.72
N SER A 317 -32.03 49.92 72.92
CA SER A 317 -31.70 48.94 71.89
C SER A 317 -30.59 48.04 72.40
N GLN A 318 -30.82 46.73 72.28
CA GLN A 318 -29.89 45.71 72.72
C GLN A 318 -29.47 44.83 71.56
N MET A 319 -28.16 44.73 71.36
CA MET A 319 -27.54 43.79 70.44
C MET A 319 -26.66 42.84 71.23
N TYR A 320 -27.09 41.58 71.31
CA TYR A 320 -26.28 40.53 71.89
C TYR A 320 -25.42 39.87 70.81
N LEU A 321 -24.11 40.03 70.95
CA LEU A 321 -23.07 39.41 70.15
C LEU A 321 -22.47 38.25 70.94
N PRO A 322 -23.04 37.03 70.84
CA PRO A 322 -22.41 35.86 71.42
C PRO A 322 -21.05 35.62 70.75
N HIS A 323 -20.12 35.02 71.49
CA HIS A 323 -18.79 34.67 70.99
C HIS A 323 -18.83 33.73 69.77
N ARG A 324 -19.94 33.00 69.59
CA ARG A 324 -20.25 32.20 68.41
C ARG A 324 -21.76 32.10 68.19
N GLY A 325 -22.16 31.93 66.93
CA GLY A 325 -23.56 31.78 66.54
C GLY A 325 -24.24 33.10 66.16
N PRO A 326 -25.58 33.10 66.06
CA PRO A 326 -26.31 34.22 65.48
C PRO A 326 -26.37 35.41 66.43
N VAL A 327 -26.42 36.61 65.85
CA VAL A 327 -26.68 37.84 66.60
C VAL A 327 -28.16 37.91 66.94
N ALA A 328 -28.45 38.21 68.21
CA ALA A 328 -29.79 38.50 68.66
C ALA A 328 -29.93 40.00 68.89
N THR A 329 -31.01 40.57 68.37
CA THR A 329 -31.36 41.98 68.58
C THR A 329 -32.74 42.08 69.16
N ARG A 330 -32.95 43.08 70.00
CA ARG A 330 -34.27 43.48 70.43
C ARG A 330 -34.24 44.95 70.81
N GLN A 331 -35.42 45.52 70.88
CA GLN A 331 -35.63 46.88 71.31
C GLN A 331 -36.81 46.90 72.26
N ASN A 332 -36.72 47.70 73.32
CA ASN A 332 -37.93 48.09 74.01
C ASN A 332 -38.51 49.33 73.33
N TRP A 333 -39.81 49.30 73.12
CA TRP A 333 -40.60 50.50 72.88
C TRP A 333 -41.36 50.71 74.20
N ASP A 334 -41.54 51.94 74.68
CA ASP A 334 -42.30 52.27 75.91
C ASP A 334 -41.91 51.59 77.25
N GLY A 335 -40.74 50.96 77.32
CA GLY A 335 -40.24 50.27 78.52
C GLY A 335 -40.52 48.76 78.54
N SER A 336 -41.16 48.19 77.52
CA SER A 336 -41.48 46.76 77.40
C SER A 336 -40.80 46.07 76.20
N TYR A 337 -40.39 44.81 76.37
CA TYR A 337 -39.82 43.95 75.30
C TYR A 337 -40.85 42.94 74.76
N SER A 338 -42.05 43.39 74.38
CA SER A 338 -43.22 42.54 74.06
C SER A 338 -43.04 41.59 72.86
N LEU A 339 -42.14 41.91 71.92
CA LEU A 339 -41.87 41.10 70.72
C LEU A 339 -40.71 40.09 70.93
N GLY A 340 -40.09 40.06 72.11
CA GLY A 340 -38.97 39.16 72.41
C GLY A 340 -37.70 39.46 71.60
N TRP A 341 -36.88 38.43 71.37
CA TRP A 341 -35.63 38.55 70.59
C TRP A 341 -35.84 38.23 69.12
N ASN A 342 -35.29 39.07 68.25
CA ASN A 342 -35.10 38.79 66.84
C ASN A 342 -33.72 38.18 66.63
N VAL A 343 -33.67 36.88 66.36
CA VAL A 343 -32.43 36.15 66.09
C VAL A 343 -32.23 36.05 64.58
N THR A 344 -31.10 36.57 64.09
CA THR A 344 -30.81 36.59 62.65
C THR A 344 -30.59 35.16 62.14
N LEU A 345 -31.13 34.84 60.96
CA LEU A 345 -30.80 33.59 60.28
C LEU A 345 -29.34 33.65 59.84
N ASP A 346 -28.56 32.63 60.18
CA ASP A 346 -27.15 32.53 59.80
C ASP A 346 -26.89 31.22 59.03
N GLY A 347 -25.83 31.21 58.22
CA GLY A 347 -25.52 30.08 57.35
C GLY A 347 -24.95 28.84 58.06
N LEU A 348 -24.62 28.93 59.35
CA LEU A 348 -23.82 27.92 60.06
C LEU A 348 -24.57 27.22 61.21
N THR A 349 -25.51 27.88 61.87
CA THR A 349 -26.16 27.40 63.11
C THR A 349 -27.68 27.65 63.12
N ASN A 350 -28.18 28.65 62.39
CA ASN A 350 -29.58 29.07 62.36
C ASN A 350 -30.13 29.16 60.92
N LYS A 351 -29.85 28.14 60.09
CA LYS A 351 -30.34 28.00 58.70
C LYS A 351 -31.70 27.29 58.68
N PRO A 352 -32.71 27.78 57.94
CA PRO A 352 -33.99 27.07 57.80
C PRO A 352 -33.81 25.74 57.08
N SER A 353 -34.50 24.70 57.54
CA SER A 353 -34.56 23.40 56.88
C SER A 353 -35.47 23.44 55.66
N ALA A 354 -35.35 22.46 54.77
CA ALA A 354 -36.23 22.35 53.60
C ALA A 354 -37.71 22.15 54.01
N THR A 355 -37.94 21.50 55.16
CA THR A 355 -39.26 21.35 55.79
C THR A 355 -39.83 22.69 56.24
N ASP A 356 -38.99 23.58 56.79
CA ASP A 356 -39.42 24.90 57.27
C ASP A 356 -39.90 25.82 56.12
N ILE A 357 -39.58 25.48 54.86
CA ILE A 357 -39.90 26.29 53.68
C ILE A 357 -40.66 25.52 52.57
N GLY A 358 -41.05 24.26 52.81
CA GLY A 358 -41.76 23.43 51.83
C GLY A 358 -40.97 23.10 50.55
N ALA A 359 -39.64 23.12 50.62
CA ALA A 359 -38.76 22.82 49.49
C ALA A 359 -38.32 21.35 49.47
N PHE A 360 -37.89 20.85 48.30
CA PHE A 360 -37.16 19.59 48.26
C PHE A 360 -35.86 19.72 49.06
N PRO A 361 -35.56 18.80 50.00
CA PRO A 361 -34.27 18.81 50.69
C PRO A 361 -33.13 18.69 49.67
N LEU A 362 -32.05 19.44 49.89
CA LEU A 362 -30.82 19.26 49.13
C LEU A 362 -30.24 17.87 49.47
N GLY A 363 -30.30 16.95 48.53
CA GLY A 363 -29.82 15.57 48.70
C GLY A 363 -30.92 14.54 48.44
N PHE A 364 -30.69 13.31 48.91
CA PHE A 364 -31.67 12.24 48.75
C PHE A 364 -32.73 12.30 49.87
N THR A 365 -34.00 12.30 49.48
CA THR A 365 -35.18 12.12 50.33
C THR A 365 -35.14 10.80 51.11
N GLY A 366 -34.52 9.75 50.55
CA GLY A 366 -34.34 8.47 51.23
C GLY A 366 -33.44 7.53 50.43
N THR A 367 -33.07 6.41 51.05
CA THR A 367 -32.38 5.30 50.37
C THR A 367 -33.30 4.10 50.29
N VAL A 368 -33.41 3.49 49.12
CA VAL A 368 -34.19 2.27 48.87
C VAL A 368 -33.29 1.20 48.27
N ASN A 369 -33.62 -0.07 48.48
CA ASN A 369 -32.91 -1.19 47.87
C ASN A 369 -33.54 -1.50 46.50
N ASN A 370 -32.72 -1.83 45.50
CA ASN A 370 -33.16 -2.34 44.19
C ASN A 370 -34.23 -1.50 43.45
N ASP A 371 -34.14 -0.16 43.49
CA ASP A 371 -34.99 0.75 42.70
C ASP A 371 -36.50 0.76 43.05
N GLU A 372 -36.86 0.35 44.27
CA GLU A 372 -38.26 0.22 44.72
C GLU A 372 -38.70 1.36 45.66
N VAL A 373 -38.83 2.58 45.14
CA VAL A 373 -39.60 3.62 45.83
C VAL A 373 -41.09 3.32 45.63
N ALA A 374 -41.82 3.13 46.74
CA ALA A 374 -43.27 2.92 46.73
C ALA A 374 -43.98 4.04 45.95
N TRP A 375 -45.07 3.71 45.27
CA TRP A 375 -45.74 4.67 44.41
C TRP A 375 -46.35 5.85 45.17
N ASP A 376 -46.70 5.68 46.44
CA ASP A 376 -47.34 6.67 47.31
C ASP A 376 -46.34 7.37 48.24
N ALA A 377 -45.04 7.19 48.01
CA ALA A 377 -44.00 7.82 48.81
C ALA A 377 -44.00 9.36 48.64
N ASN A 378 -43.28 10.06 49.54
CA ASN A 378 -43.14 11.52 49.42
C ASN A 378 -42.37 11.89 48.15
N SER A 379 -42.76 12.97 47.49
CA SER A 379 -42.03 13.46 46.33
C SER A 379 -40.57 13.80 46.70
N GLY A 380 -39.64 13.49 45.81
CA GLY A 380 -38.24 13.86 45.95
C GLY A 380 -37.26 12.93 45.24
N VAL A 381 -35.98 13.03 45.59
CA VAL A 381 -34.90 12.27 44.95
C VAL A 381 -34.48 11.14 45.87
N TYR A 382 -34.51 9.90 45.42
CA TYR A 382 -34.15 8.73 46.20
C TYR A 382 -32.84 8.13 45.70
N ARG A 383 -32.04 7.64 46.63
CA ARG A 383 -30.87 6.82 46.33
C ARG A 383 -31.33 5.38 46.22
N ALA A 384 -31.29 4.84 45.02
CA ALA A 384 -31.57 3.43 44.83
C ALA A 384 -30.26 2.64 44.86
N GLN A 385 -30.17 1.71 45.81
CA GLN A 385 -28.95 0.98 46.11
C GLN A 385 -28.90 -0.30 45.28
N TYR A 386 -27.90 -0.39 44.41
CA TYR A 386 -27.62 -1.53 43.56
C TYR A 386 -26.27 -2.14 43.99
N PRO A 387 -26.04 -3.46 43.89
CA PRO A 387 -24.76 -4.05 44.26
C PRO A 387 -23.59 -3.39 43.49
N GLY A 388 -22.71 -2.68 44.21
CA GLY A 388 -21.53 -2.01 43.66
C GLY A 388 -21.74 -0.62 43.05
N ALA A 389 -22.97 -0.08 42.96
CA ALA A 389 -23.25 1.27 42.45
C ALA A 389 -24.53 1.89 43.05
N GLY A 390 -24.68 3.21 42.97
CA GLY A 390 -25.92 3.90 43.36
C GLY A 390 -26.60 4.54 42.17
N GLN A 391 -27.90 4.32 42.01
CA GLN A 391 -28.72 4.98 40.99
C GLN A 391 -29.54 6.11 41.60
N MET A 392 -29.95 7.07 40.76
CA MET A 392 -30.77 8.20 41.18
C MET A 392 -32.20 8.01 40.70
N LEU A 393 -33.14 7.93 41.63
CA LEU A 393 -34.57 7.80 41.32
C LEU A 393 -35.29 9.09 41.69
N ILE A 394 -35.90 9.76 40.73
CA ILE A 394 -36.73 10.94 40.98
C ILE A 394 -38.18 10.49 41.02
N HIS A 395 -38.84 10.76 42.14
CA HIS A 395 -40.22 10.38 42.38
C HIS A 395 -41.09 11.62 42.53
N PHE A 396 -42.10 11.72 41.68
CA PHE A 396 -43.19 12.68 41.83
C PHE A 396 -44.45 11.94 42.24
N HIS A 397 -45.10 12.42 43.30
CA HIS A 397 -46.37 11.92 43.81
C HIS A 397 -47.33 13.11 44.02
N GLY A 398 -48.45 13.06 43.30
CA GLY A 398 -49.58 13.99 43.42
C GLY A 398 -50.83 13.25 43.88
N ALA A 399 -51.17 13.37 45.16
CA ALA A 399 -52.29 12.65 45.75
C ALA A 399 -53.63 12.99 45.04
N GLY A 400 -54.40 11.94 44.70
CA GLY A 400 -55.77 12.07 44.16
C GLY A 400 -55.93 12.03 42.63
N ALA A 401 -54.87 11.76 41.86
CA ALA A 401 -54.93 11.61 40.40
C ALA A 401 -54.99 10.14 39.95
N SER A 402 -55.55 9.86 38.76
CA SER A 402 -55.53 8.52 38.14
C SER A 402 -54.14 8.06 37.69
N CYS A 403 -53.22 8.99 37.48
CA CYS A 403 -51.79 8.71 37.48
C CYS A 403 -51.18 9.44 38.68
N PRO A 404 -51.24 8.84 39.87
CA PRO A 404 -50.82 9.55 41.09
C PRO A 404 -49.31 9.76 41.11
N SER A 405 -48.54 8.95 40.36
CA SER A 405 -47.08 8.96 40.46
C SER A 405 -46.37 8.67 39.16
N LEU A 406 -45.26 9.40 38.97
CA LEU A 406 -44.30 9.24 37.89
C LEU A 406 -42.90 9.12 38.50
N GLN A 407 -42.16 8.12 38.05
CA GLN A 407 -40.77 7.94 38.46
C GLN A 407 -39.84 7.92 37.26
N PHE A 408 -38.66 8.51 37.45
CA PHE A 408 -37.52 8.43 36.54
C PHE A 408 -36.34 7.79 37.27
N LEU A 409 -35.68 6.81 36.65
CA LEU A 409 -34.50 6.13 37.16
C LEU A 409 -33.31 6.43 36.26
N GLY A 410 -32.35 7.20 36.78
CA GLY A 410 -31.07 7.47 36.14
C GLY A 410 -30.02 6.47 36.60
N GLU A 411 -29.48 5.69 35.67
CA GLU A 411 -28.45 4.70 35.94
C GLU A 411 -27.06 5.36 36.08
N TYR A 412 -26.23 4.82 36.98
CA TYR A 412 -24.87 5.30 37.22
C TYR A 412 -24.00 5.23 35.95
N GLY A 413 -23.02 6.14 35.81
CA GLY A 413 -22.05 6.11 34.71
C GLY A 413 -22.67 6.43 33.35
N ASN A 414 -23.78 7.18 33.34
CA ASN A 414 -24.59 7.44 32.15
C ASN A 414 -25.15 6.13 31.56
N GLY A 415 -25.57 5.17 32.38
CA GLY A 415 -26.06 3.83 31.98
C GLY A 415 -27.43 3.80 31.30
N GLY A 416 -28.06 4.96 31.16
CA GLY A 416 -29.39 5.13 30.59
C GLY A 416 -30.38 5.78 31.55
N LEU A 417 -31.58 5.98 31.04
CA LEU A 417 -32.71 6.56 31.77
C LEU A 417 -33.92 5.65 31.56
N SER A 418 -34.65 5.37 32.63
CA SER A 418 -35.90 4.60 32.58
C SER A 418 -37.03 5.36 33.27
N TYR A 419 -38.28 5.04 32.93
CA TYR A 419 -39.45 5.59 33.60
C TYR A 419 -40.48 4.52 33.92
N ARG A 420 -41.37 4.83 34.87
CA ARG A 420 -42.60 4.06 35.12
C ARG A 420 -43.66 4.96 35.74
N THR A 421 -44.92 4.57 35.57
CA THR A 421 -46.09 5.30 36.07
C THR A 421 -46.97 4.38 36.90
N ALA A 422 -47.57 4.92 37.95
CA ALA A 422 -48.59 4.22 38.72
C ALA A 422 -49.98 4.52 38.17
N ARG A 423 -50.93 3.60 38.39
CA ARG A 423 -52.35 3.77 38.04
C ARG A 423 -53.22 3.73 39.29
N ASP A 424 -54.02 4.78 39.46
CA ASP A 424 -54.99 4.94 40.54
C ASP A 424 -54.39 4.53 41.90
N GLY A 425 -55.19 3.98 42.82
CA GLY A 425 -54.70 3.40 44.08
C GLY A 425 -54.00 2.05 43.95
N MET A 426 -53.68 1.58 42.73
CA MET A 426 -53.22 0.22 42.46
C MET A 426 -51.69 0.10 42.32
N GLY A 427 -50.98 1.23 42.22
CA GLY A 427 -49.51 1.26 42.12
C GLY A 427 -48.97 1.03 40.70
N PHE A 428 -47.72 0.55 40.60
CA PHE A 428 -47.03 0.35 39.32
C PHE A 428 -47.50 -0.95 38.63
N GLU A 429 -48.11 -0.82 37.44
CA GLU A 429 -48.58 -1.98 36.67
C GLU A 429 -47.50 -2.61 35.80
N HIS A 430 -46.48 -1.83 35.45
CA HIS A 430 -45.37 -2.24 34.62
C HIS A 430 -44.05 -1.96 35.32
N SER A 431 -43.07 -2.84 35.08
CA SER A 431 -41.67 -2.59 35.43
C SER A 431 -41.12 -1.39 34.63
N TRP A 432 -39.88 -1.00 34.94
CA TRP A 432 -39.19 0.11 34.27
C TRP A 432 -39.17 -0.03 32.74
N ALA A 433 -39.55 1.05 32.05
CA ALA A 433 -39.41 1.19 30.61
C ALA A 433 -38.19 2.06 30.28
N LYS A 434 -37.29 1.56 29.42
CA LYS A 434 -36.05 2.25 29.06
C LYS A 434 -36.30 3.35 28.02
N ILE A 435 -35.67 4.50 28.20
CA ILE A 435 -35.65 5.61 27.25
C ILE A 435 -34.37 5.52 26.42
N TYR A 436 -34.52 5.33 25.11
CA TYR A 436 -33.39 5.25 24.20
C TYR A 436 -32.84 6.63 23.84
N THR A 437 -31.51 6.74 23.75
CA THR A 437 -30.80 7.99 23.43
C THR A 437 -29.71 7.74 22.38
N THR A 438 -29.03 8.80 21.92
CA THR A 438 -27.90 8.66 21.00
C THR A 438 -26.73 7.85 21.58
N GLN A 439 -26.58 7.84 22.90
CA GLN A 439 -25.58 7.03 23.61
C GLN A 439 -26.12 5.63 23.96
N PHE A 440 -27.41 5.52 24.31
CA PHE A 440 -28.10 4.26 24.57
C PHE A 440 -29.08 3.96 23.45
N LYS A 441 -28.53 3.61 22.29
CA LYS A 441 -29.32 3.25 21.13
C LYS A 441 -30.03 1.91 21.38
N PRO A 442 -31.24 1.71 20.84
CA PRO A 442 -31.86 0.40 20.87
C PRO A 442 -31.00 -0.60 20.10
N THR A 443 -30.94 -1.83 20.58
CA THR A 443 -30.43 -2.94 19.78
C THR A 443 -31.41 -3.25 18.65
N ALA A 444 -30.95 -3.96 17.63
CA ALA A 444 -31.83 -4.38 16.54
C ALA A 444 -33.02 -5.21 17.07
N ALA A 445 -32.81 -6.06 18.08
CA ALA A 445 -33.88 -6.81 18.74
C ALA A 445 -34.91 -5.90 19.43
N ASP A 446 -34.45 -4.82 20.09
CA ASP A 446 -35.33 -3.89 20.81
C ASP A 446 -36.35 -3.18 19.90
N VAL A 447 -36.01 -3.01 18.61
CA VAL A 447 -36.88 -2.35 17.61
C VAL A 447 -37.38 -3.31 16.53
N GLY A 448 -37.17 -4.61 16.67
CA GLY A 448 -37.56 -5.61 15.66
C GLY A 448 -36.80 -5.49 14.32
N ALA A 449 -35.62 -4.88 14.33
CA ALA A 449 -34.72 -4.77 13.17
C ALA A 449 -33.75 -5.96 13.08
N LEU A 450 -33.15 -6.15 11.90
CA LEU A 450 -32.07 -7.12 11.71
C LEU A 450 -30.74 -6.62 12.30
N PRO A 451 -29.95 -7.47 12.97
CA PRO A 451 -28.58 -7.15 13.34
C PRO A 451 -27.68 -6.89 12.12
N ILE A 452 -26.62 -6.08 12.28
CA ILE A 452 -25.63 -5.80 11.22
C ILE A 452 -24.83 -7.04 10.79
N ALA A 453 -24.78 -8.07 11.64
CA ALA A 453 -24.19 -9.37 11.33
C ALA A 453 -25.10 -10.26 10.46
N GLY A 454 -26.30 -9.77 10.10
CA GLY A 454 -27.30 -10.51 9.33
C GLY A 454 -28.27 -11.32 10.20
N GLY A 455 -29.36 -11.78 9.58
CA GLY A 455 -30.44 -12.55 10.20
C GLY A 455 -31.55 -12.87 9.18
N ALA A 456 -32.58 -13.61 9.58
CA ALA A 456 -33.71 -13.94 8.72
C ALA A 456 -34.87 -12.95 8.92
N LEU A 457 -35.32 -12.30 7.85
CA LEU A 457 -36.57 -11.53 7.84
C LEU A 457 -37.73 -12.48 7.56
N GLN A 458 -38.73 -12.50 8.43
CA GLN A 458 -40.03 -13.12 8.15
C GLN A 458 -40.99 -12.04 7.63
N GLY A 459 -41.41 -12.16 6.37
CA GLY A 459 -42.24 -11.18 5.67
C GLY A 459 -41.63 -10.72 4.34
N GLY A 460 -42.45 -10.14 3.46
CA GLY A 460 -41.98 -9.67 2.14
C GLY A 460 -41.07 -8.44 2.24
N ILE A 461 -39.90 -8.50 1.59
CA ILE A 461 -39.00 -7.35 1.45
C ILE A 461 -39.45 -6.54 0.24
N ARG A 462 -39.84 -5.27 0.44
CA ARG A 462 -40.15 -4.33 -0.64
C ARG A 462 -38.95 -3.45 -0.92
N ILE A 463 -38.37 -3.56 -2.12
CA ILE A 463 -37.31 -2.67 -2.61
C ILE A 463 -38.00 -1.56 -3.42
N GLY A 464 -37.77 -0.30 -3.05
CA GLY A 464 -38.41 0.86 -3.68
C GLY A 464 -38.10 0.98 -5.18
N ALA A 465 -39.02 1.62 -5.91
CA ALA A 465 -38.90 1.83 -7.35
C ALA A 465 -37.60 2.56 -7.73
N GLY A 466 -36.90 2.07 -8.76
CA GLY A 466 -35.66 2.65 -9.27
C GLY A 466 -34.37 1.91 -8.91
N ASN A 467 -34.43 0.94 -7.98
CA ASN A 467 -33.23 0.21 -7.53
C ASN A 467 -33.07 -1.19 -8.13
N ILE A 468 -34.03 -1.64 -8.95
CA ILE A 468 -33.94 -2.89 -9.71
C ILE A 468 -34.43 -2.59 -11.13
N ASP A 469 -33.50 -2.62 -12.08
CA ASP A 469 -33.77 -2.39 -13.50
C ASP A 469 -34.09 -3.74 -14.16
N LEU A 470 -35.38 -4.07 -14.30
CA LEU A 470 -35.82 -5.26 -15.04
C LEU A 470 -36.28 -4.84 -16.44
N PRO A 471 -35.83 -5.53 -17.50
CA PRO A 471 -36.26 -5.22 -18.86
C PRO A 471 -37.78 -5.36 -18.98
N ALA A 472 -38.41 -4.54 -19.83
CA ALA A 472 -39.87 -4.29 -19.91
C ALA A 472 -40.79 -5.52 -20.10
N ARG A 473 -40.25 -6.75 -20.21
CA ARG A 473 -41.02 -8.01 -20.17
C ARG A 473 -41.08 -8.55 -18.73
N ARG A 474 -42.28 -8.53 -18.16
CA ARG A 474 -42.62 -8.66 -16.73
C ARG A 474 -42.39 -10.04 -16.07
N ALA A 475 -41.56 -10.91 -16.63
CA ALA A 475 -41.33 -12.24 -16.09
C ALA A 475 -40.02 -12.87 -16.58
N VAL A 476 -39.26 -13.47 -15.67
CA VAL A 476 -38.23 -14.46 -16.01
C VAL A 476 -38.84 -15.85 -15.79
N VAL A 477 -38.97 -16.63 -16.85
CA VAL A 477 -39.57 -17.97 -16.85
C VAL A 477 -38.46 -18.99 -17.05
N GLY A 478 -38.40 -20.01 -16.19
CA GLY A 478 -37.51 -21.16 -16.37
C GLY A 478 -38.25 -22.36 -16.91
N VAL A 479 -37.55 -23.17 -17.70
CA VAL A 479 -38.06 -24.46 -18.20
C VAL A 479 -37.61 -25.55 -17.24
N MET A 480 -38.56 -26.32 -16.74
CA MET A 480 -38.31 -27.45 -15.86
C MET A 480 -37.98 -28.71 -16.69
N PRO A 481 -37.34 -29.75 -16.10
CA PRO A 481 -37.01 -30.98 -16.82
C PRO A 481 -38.22 -31.79 -17.33
N ASP A 482 -39.42 -31.51 -16.82
CA ASP A 482 -40.70 -32.03 -17.33
C ASP A 482 -41.26 -31.20 -18.51
N GLU A 483 -40.41 -30.32 -19.07
CA GLU A 483 -40.73 -29.33 -20.12
C GLU A 483 -41.80 -28.29 -19.72
N SER A 484 -42.21 -28.27 -18.44
CA SER A 484 -43.14 -27.25 -17.97
C SER A 484 -42.45 -25.90 -17.76
N TYR A 485 -43.08 -24.84 -18.27
CA TYR A 485 -42.62 -23.48 -18.06
C TYR A 485 -43.17 -22.96 -16.74
N ARG A 486 -42.28 -22.53 -15.84
CA ARG A 486 -42.69 -21.92 -14.56
C ARG A 486 -42.04 -20.56 -14.38
N GLN A 487 -42.84 -19.61 -13.93
CA GLN A 487 -42.40 -18.24 -13.68
C GLN A 487 -41.51 -18.22 -12.43
N MET A 488 -40.25 -17.82 -12.60
CA MET A 488 -39.23 -17.85 -11.53
C MET A 488 -39.06 -16.48 -10.87
N LEU A 489 -39.11 -15.42 -11.65
CA LEU A 489 -39.31 -14.05 -11.17
C LEU A 489 -40.49 -13.43 -11.91
N SER A 490 -41.41 -12.81 -11.19
CA SER A 490 -42.52 -12.04 -11.76
C SER A 490 -42.56 -10.63 -11.18
N LEU A 491 -42.93 -9.66 -12.01
CA LEU A 491 -43.37 -8.36 -11.54
C LEU A 491 -44.87 -8.44 -11.29
N SER A 492 -45.29 -8.26 -10.04
CA SER A 492 -46.70 -8.15 -9.68
C SER A 492 -47.31 -6.88 -10.29
N PRO A 493 -48.65 -6.78 -10.44
CA PRO A 493 -49.31 -5.61 -11.03
C PRO A 493 -49.01 -4.28 -10.31
N ASP A 494 -48.59 -4.33 -9.04
CA ASP A 494 -48.13 -3.20 -8.21
C ASP A 494 -46.60 -2.98 -8.27
N ASN A 495 -45.91 -3.55 -9.26
CA ASN A 495 -44.46 -3.41 -9.53
C ASN A 495 -43.51 -3.96 -8.44
N THR A 496 -43.92 -4.99 -7.69
CA THR A 496 -42.99 -5.71 -6.78
C THR A 496 -42.44 -6.98 -7.42
N VAL A 497 -41.20 -7.36 -7.09
CA VAL A 497 -40.53 -8.55 -7.65
C VAL A 497 -40.76 -9.75 -6.71
N VAL A 498 -41.36 -10.82 -7.22
CA VAL A 498 -41.62 -12.06 -6.46
C VAL A 498 -40.62 -13.15 -6.86
N PHE A 499 -39.91 -13.74 -5.89
CA PHE A 499 -38.97 -14.85 -6.09
C PHE A 499 -39.67 -16.21 -5.89
N GLY A 500 -40.02 -16.89 -6.99
CA GLY A 500 -40.57 -18.25 -6.98
C GLY A 500 -41.87 -18.46 -6.20
N ASN A 501 -42.33 -19.71 -6.12
CA ASN A 501 -43.39 -20.13 -5.20
C ASN A 501 -42.89 -19.97 -3.73
N PRO A 502 -43.76 -19.69 -2.73
CA PRO A 502 -43.41 -19.54 -1.31
C PRO A 502 -42.48 -20.62 -0.69
N ASN A 503 -42.29 -21.77 -1.34
CA ASN A 503 -41.41 -22.85 -0.89
C ASN A 503 -40.00 -22.87 -1.53
N SER A 504 -39.55 -21.79 -2.19
CA SER A 504 -38.22 -21.70 -2.83
C SER A 504 -37.26 -20.79 -2.05
N SER A 505 -35.96 -21.13 -1.99
CA SER A 505 -34.93 -20.30 -1.34
C SER A 505 -33.79 -19.97 -2.31
N ALA A 506 -33.39 -18.70 -2.35
CA ALA A 506 -32.27 -18.20 -3.14
C ALA A 506 -31.19 -17.64 -2.20
N VAL A 507 -29.95 -18.10 -2.35
CA VAL A 507 -28.81 -17.61 -1.56
C VAL A 507 -27.72 -17.11 -2.50
N ILE A 508 -27.29 -15.87 -2.28
CA ILE A 508 -26.22 -15.21 -3.03
C ILE A 508 -24.95 -15.33 -2.21
N HIS A 509 -23.98 -16.14 -2.66
CA HIS A 509 -22.65 -16.17 -2.07
C HIS A 509 -21.83 -15.01 -2.65
N THR A 510 -21.28 -14.15 -1.79
CA THR A 510 -20.56 -12.92 -2.18
C THR A 510 -19.22 -13.16 -2.90
N THR A 511 -18.85 -14.41 -3.12
CA THR A 511 -17.62 -14.82 -3.80
C THR A 511 -17.94 -15.63 -5.06
N ASP A 512 -18.76 -15.05 -5.93
CA ASP A 512 -18.81 -15.34 -7.38
C ASP A 512 -19.89 -16.31 -7.87
N ARG A 513 -20.80 -16.82 -7.03
CA ARG A 513 -21.85 -17.77 -7.47
C ARG A 513 -23.21 -17.57 -6.80
N VAL A 514 -24.26 -17.68 -7.63
CA VAL A 514 -25.66 -17.76 -7.19
C VAL A 514 -26.10 -19.21 -7.21
N TYR A 515 -26.64 -19.69 -6.08
CA TYR A 515 -27.21 -21.03 -5.96
C TYR A 515 -28.71 -20.94 -5.66
N ILE A 516 -29.50 -21.80 -6.31
CA ILE A 516 -30.94 -21.90 -6.07
C ILE A 516 -31.24 -23.35 -5.67
N ALA A 517 -31.97 -23.53 -4.57
CA ALA A 517 -32.46 -24.81 -4.10
C ALA A 517 -33.97 -24.75 -3.89
N ALA A 518 -34.67 -25.78 -4.35
CA ALA A 518 -36.06 -26.02 -3.98
C ALA A 518 -36.10 -26.83 -2.67
N ALA A 519 -37.17 -26.67 -1.89
CA ALA A 519 -37.33 -27.32 -0.59
C ALA A 519 -36.98 -28.82 -0.62
N GLY A 520 -35.99 -29.22 0.21
CA GLY A 520 -35.58 -30.62 0.41
C GLY A 520 -34.57 -31.19 -0.59
N GLY A 521 -34.04 -30.42 -1.54
CA GLY A 521 -33.14 -30.92 -2.59
C GLY A 521 -31.88 -30.08 -2.81
N ALA A 522 -30.78 -30.75 -3.18
CA ALA A 522 -29.42 -30.22 -3.26
C ALA A 522 -29.25 -28.90 -4.06
N TRP A 523 -28.36 -28.03 -3.56
CA TRP A 523 -27.98 -26.75 -4.17
C TRP A 523 -27.39 -26.90 -5.58
N ARG A 524 -27.83 -26.06 -6.54
CA ARG A 524 -27.32 -26.06 -7.93
C ARG A 524 -26.84 -24.67 -8.34
N SER A 525 -25.68 -24.62 -9.01
CA SER A 525 -25.10 -23.40 -9.55
C SER A 525 -25.89 -22.91 -10.77
N VAL A 526 -26.18 -21.62 -10.84
CA VAL A 526 -26.75 -20.99 -12.04
C VAL A 526 -25.62 -20.67 -13.02
N TYR A 527 -25.65 -21.25 -14.23
CA TYR A 527 -24.67 -20.97 -15.30
C TYR A 527 -25.12 -19.78 -16.18
N HIS A 528 -24.19 -18.90 -16.57
CA HIS A 528 -24.37 -17.82 -17.55
C HIS A 528 -23.69 -18.17 -18.89
N GLU A 529 -24.19 -17.63 -20.01
CA GLU A 529 -23.68 -17.69 -21.41
C GLU A 529 -23.14 -19.03 -21.98
N GLY A 530 -23.23 -20.14 -21.26
CA GLY A 530 -23.16 -21.52 -21.78
C GLY A 530 -24.48 -22.03 -22.37
N ASN A 531 -25.52 -21.19 -22.34
CA ASN A 531 -26.80 -21.35 -23.06
C ASN A 531 -26.89 -20.39 -24.28
N LEU A 532 -25.72 -20.12 -24.87
CA LEU A 532 -25.39 -20.16 -26.30
C LEU A 532 -26.57 -20.15 -27.30
N THR A 533 -26.66 -19.08 -28.07
CA THR A 533 -27.32 -19.09 -29.39
C THR A 533 -26.30 -19.45 -30.49
N PRO A 534 -26.71 -19.87 -31.71
CA PRO A 534 -25.76 -20.17 -32.80
C PRO A 534 -24.83 -19.00 -33.16
N ALA A 535 -25.32 -17.77 -32.94
CA ALA A 535 -24.55 -16.53 -33.08
C ALA A 535 -23.73 -16.18 -31.82
N ALA A 536 -24.17 -16.53 -30.61
CA ALA A 536 -23.36 -16.40 -29.38
C ALA A 536 -22.08 -17.27 -29.41
N ILE A 537 -21.96 -18.17 -30.39
CA ILE A 537 -20.73 -18.94 -30.71
C ILE A 537 -20.11 -18.63 -32.09
N GLY A 538 -20.64 -17.66 -32.86
CA GLY A 538 -20.03 -17.15 -34.10
C GLY A 538 -20.13 -18.01 -35.39
N ALA A 539 -21.17 -18.83 -35.59
CA ALA A 539 -21.27 -19.73 -36.76
C ALA A 539 -21.72 -19.04 -38.09
N MET A 540 -21.16 -19.45 -39.25
CA MET A 540 -21.48 -18.93 -40.60
C MET A 540 -22.84 -19.43 -41.17
N PRO A 541 -23.62 -18.59 -41.88
CA PRO A 541 -24.89 -18.99 -42.48
C PRO A 541 -24.75 -19.97 -43.65
N ALA A 542 -25.69 -20.91 -43.74
CA ALA A 542 -25.77 -21.93 -44.79
C ALA A 542 -25.77 -21.38 -46.23
N SER A 543 -26.43 -20.24 -46.45
CA SER A 543 -26.61 -19.58 -47.74
C SER A 543 -25.32 -19.07 -48.37
N GLU A 544 -24.31 -18.74 -47.56
CA GLU A 544 -23.02 -18.24 -48.06
C GLU A 544 -22.20 -19.36 -48.74
N LEU A 545 -22.42 -20.61 -48.32
CA LEU A 545 -21.73 -21.80 -48.81
C LEU A 545 -22.32 -22.38 -50.11
N ALA A 546 -23.53 -21.96 -50.50
CA ALA A 546 -24.25 -22.50 -51.66
C ALA A 546 -23.50 -22.26 -52.98
N GLY A 547 -23.24 -23.28 -53.80
CA GLY A 547 -22.59 -23.12 -55.11
C GLY A 547 -21.06 -23.07 -55.14
N ILE A 548 -20.38 -23.18 -54.00
CA ILE A 548 -18.92 -23.34 -53.94
C ILE A 548 -18.57 -24.81 -54.22
N PRO A 549 -17.76 -25.12 -55.25
CA PRO A 549 -17.32 -26.49 -55.50
C PRO A 549 -16.32 -26.94 -54.43
N LEU A 550 -16.66 -27.99 -53.69
CA LEU A 550 -15.80 -28.59 -52.68
C LEU A 550 -15.43 -30.02 -53.05
N PRO A 551 -14.15 -30.44 -52.87
CA PRO A 551 -13.76 -31.84 -53.00
C PRO A 551 -14.46 -32.67 -51.93
N PHE A 552 -15.10 -33.76 -52.35
CA PHE A 552 -15.84 -34.67 -51.51
C PHE A 552 -15.41 -36.12 -51.78
N PRO A 553 -14.98 -36.86 -50.74
CA PRO A 553 -14.39 -38.18 -50.92
C PRO A 553 -15.41 -39.28 -51.24
N GLY A 554 -16.71 -39.01 -51.04
CA GLY A 554 -17.77 -40.00 -51.22
C GLY A 554 -18.33 -40.05 -52.64
N ALA A 555 -18.75 -41.24 -53.06
CA ALA A 555 -19.34 -41.46 -54.38
C ALA A 555 -20.77 -40.89 -54.54
N VAL A 556 -21.48 -40.56 -53.46
CA VAL A 556 -22.85 -40.00 -53.46
C VAL A 556 -22.84 -38.68 -52.68
N ALA A 557 -23.36 -37.61 -53.28
CA ALA A 557 -23.39 -36.31 -52.61
C ALA A 557 -24.36 -36.34 -51.40
N PRO A 558 -24.02 -35.70 -50.27
CA PRO A 558 -24.94 -35.59 -49.13
C PRO A 558 -26.24 -34.87 -49.51
N THR A 559 -27.31 -35.13 -48.76
CA THR A 559 -28.59 -34.44 -48.94
C THR A 559 -28.40 -32.92 -48.88
N GLY A 560 -28.95 -32.19 -49.84
CA GLY A 560 -28.76 -30.74 -49.98
C GLY A 560 -27.48 -30.35 -50.75
N TRP A 561 -26.72 -31.30 -51.29
CA TRP A 561 -25.56 -31.06 -52.15
C TRP A 561 -25.70 -31.75 -53.51
N LEU A 562 -25.14 -31.14 -54.56
CA LEU A 562 -25.19 -31.61 -55.94
C LEU A 562 -23.78 -31.79 -56.50
N LYS A 563 -23.56 -32.81 -57.34
CA LYS A 563 -22.27 -33.06 -58.00
C LYS A 563 -22.04 -32.13 -59.20
N CYS A 564 -20.79 -31.74 -59.42
CA CYS A 564 -20.34 -31.04 -60.62
C CYS A 564 -19.98 -32.06 -61.71
N ASN A 565 -20.99 -32.70 -62.29
CA ASN A 565 -20.86 -33.71 -63.33
C ASN A 565 -21.62 -33.33 -64.62
N GLY A 566 -21.81 -32.04 -64.86
CA GLY A 566 -22.57 -31.55 -66.02
C GLY A 566 -24.10 -31.55 -65.84
N GLN A 567 -24.62 -31.86 -64.65
CA GLN A 567 -26.07 -31.99 -64.43
C GLN A 567 -26.78 -30.63 -64.38
N SER A 568 -28.04 -30.60 -64.83
CA SER A 568 -28.95 -29.48 -64.65
C SER A 568 -29.59 -29.46 -63.26
N PHE A 569 -29.95 -28.28 -62.75
CA PHE A 569 -30.68 -28.11 -61.49
C PHE A 569 -31.84 -27.12 -61.64
N ASP A 570 -32.83 -27.23 -60.76
CA ASP A 570 -33.99 -26.34 -60.75
C ASP A 570 -33.63 -24.96 -60.14
N LYS A 571 -33.68 -23.93 -60.98
CA LYS A 571 -33.35 -22.56 -60.61
C LYS A 571 -34.38 -21.93 -59.68
N SER A 572 -35.63 -22.38 -59.72
CA SER A 572 -36.70 -21.87 -58.85
C SER A 572 -36.57 -22.41 -57.42
N GLN A 573 -36.14 -23.67 -57.29
CA GLN A 573 -35.90 -24.31 -56.00
C GLN A 573 -34.60 -23.82 -55.33
N TYR A 574 -33.57 -23.53 -56.12
CA TYR A 574 -32.25 -23.13 -55.63
C TYR A 574 -31.82 -21.76 -56.17
N PRO A 575 -32.45 -20.65 -55.72
CA PRO A 575 -32.23 -19.32 -56.29
C PRO A 575 -30.81 -18.80 -56.04
N ILE A 576 -30.20 -19.11 -54.88
CA ILE A 576 -28.82 -18.71 -54.58
C ILE A 576 -27.84 -19.45 -55.49
N LEU A 577 -28.04 -20.76 -55.71
CA LEU A 577 -27.22 -21.53 -56.64
C LEU A 577 -27.40 -21.05 -58.08
N ALA A 578 -28.63 -20.70 -58.48
CA ALA A 578 -28.95 -20.16 -59.79
C ALA A 578 -28.28 -18.80 -60.07
N SER A 579 -28.05 -17.99 -59.04
CA SER A 579 -27.30 -16.74 -59.18
C SER A 579 -25.83 -16.98 -59.54
N ARG A 580 -25.25 -18.11 -59.11
CA ARG A 580 -23.84 -18.46 -59.33
C ARG A 580 -23.62 -19.29 -60.60
N TYR A 581 -24.60 -20.12 -60.98
CA TYR A 581 -24.62 -20.86 -62.24
C TYR A 581 -25.88 -20.52 -63.05
N PRO A 582 -25.89 -19.37 -63.77
CA PRO A 582 -27.10 -18.87 -64.42
C PRO A 582 -27.66 -19.76 -65.54
N SER A 583 -26.83 -20.61 -66.13
CA SER A 583 -27.26 -21.62 -67.12
C SER A 583 -28.22 -22.66 -66.54
N GLY A 584 -28.27 -22.81 -65.21
CA GLY A 584 -29.00 -23.89 -64.54
C GLY A 584 -28.29 -25.25 -64.68
N VAL A 585 -27.03 -25.26 -65.10
CA VAL A 585 -26.22 -26.46 -65.29
C VAL A 585 -24.90 -26.31 -64.56
N LEU A 586 -24.52 -27.31 -63.78
CA LEU A 586 -23.22 -27.35 -63.10
C LEU A 586 -22.12 -27.78 -64.07
N PRO A 587 -20.86 -27.30 -63.90
CA PRO A 587 -19.75 -27.74 -64.74
C PRO A 587 -19.51 -29.25 -64.58
N ASP A 588 -19.00 -29.89 -65.62
CA ASP A 588 -18.48 -31.26 -65.51
C ASP A 588 -16.99 -31.19 -65.16
N LEU A 589 -16.67 -31.43 -63.89
CA LEU A 589 -15.30 -31.32 -63.37
C LEU A 589 -14.63 -32.69 -63.21
N ARG A 590 -15.18 -33.74 -63.82
CA ARG A 590 -14.61 -35.09 -63.74
C ARG A 590 -13.34 -35.17 -64.58
N GLY A 591 -12.20 -35.42 -63.93
CA GLY A 591 -10.89 -35.50 -64.58
C GLY A 591 -10.19 -34.15 -64.76
N GLU A 592 -10.86 -33.05 -64.41
CA GLU A 592 -10.34 -31.70 -64.59
C GLU A 592 -9.58 -31.21 -63.34
N PHE A 593 -8.53 -30.41 -63.58
CA PHE A 593 -7.87 -29.63 -62.54
C PHE A 593 -8.44 -28.22 -62.49
N VAL A 594 -8.93 -27.81 -61.32
CA VAL A 594 -9.36 -26.43 -61.10
C VAL A 594 -8.14 -25.55 -60.86
N ARG A 595 -8.05 -24.46 -61.60
CA ARG A 595 -7.05 -23.40 -61.39
C ARG A 595 -7.73 -22.10 -60.96
N GLY A 596 -6.98 -21.25 -60.27
CA GLY A 596 -7.40 -19.87 -60.04
C GLY A 596 -7.63 -19.15 -61.38
N TRP A 597 -8.73 -18.42 -61.47
CA TRP A 597 -8.97 -17.49 -62.58
C TRP A 597 -7.98 -16.33 -62.49
N ASP A 598 -7.51 -15.86 -63.64
CA ASP A 598 -6.48 -14.82 -63.71
C ASP A 598 -6.95 -13.48 -63.12
N ASP A 599 -8.24 -13.18 -63.30
CA ASP A 599 -8.91 -11.96 -62.79
C ASP A 599 -8.08 -10.68 -62.99
N GLY A 600 -7.44 -10.55 -64.16
CA GLY A 600 -6.65 -9.38 -64.54
C GLY A 600 -5.19 -9.38 -64.07
N ARG A 601 -4.69 -10.45 -63.45
CA ARG A 601 -3.28 -10.57 -63.02
C ARG A 601 -2.29 -10.64 -64.19
N GLY A 602 -2.71 -11.11 -65.37
CA GLY A 602 -1.90 -11.19 -66.58
C GLY A 602 -1.10 -12.49 -66.75
N ALA A 603 -1.29 -13.49 -65.87
CA ALA A 603 -0.69 -14.81 -66.00
C ALA A 603 -1.45 -15.71 -67.00
N ASP A 604 -2.75 -15.46 -67.19
CA ASP A 604 -3.61 -16.14 -68.16
C ASP A 604 -4.74 -15.21 -68.65
N ALA A 605 -4.33 -14.07 -69.22
CA ALA A 605 -5.17 -12.91 -69.49
C ALA A 605 -6.34 -13.15 -70.48
N SER A 606 -6.25 -14.20 -71.31
CA SER A 606 -7.24 -14.47 -72.36
C SER A 606 -8.34 -15.46 -71.94
N ARG A 607 -8.36 -15.92 -70.68
CA ARG A 607 -9.31 -16.92 -70.20
C ARG A 607 -10.46 -16.32 -69.38
N ALA A 608 -11.67 -16.83 -69.64
CA ALA A 608 -12.87 -16.53 -68.87
C ALA A 608 -13.12 -17.57 -67.74
N LEU A 609 -13.87 -17.19 -66.70
CA LEU A 609 -14.35 -18.12 -65.65
C LEU A 609 -15.07 -19.33 -66.27
N LEU A 610 -14.84 -20.51 -65.69
CA LEU A 610 -15.43 -21.79 -66.10
C LEU A 610 -15.09 -22.26 -67.54
N SER A 611 -14.15 -21.62 -68.24
CA SER A 611 -13.63 -22.16 -69.50
C SER A 611 -12.84 -23.46 -69.26
N ALA A 612 -12.58 -24.26 -70.30
CA ALA A 612 -11.70 -25.43 -70.25
C ALA A 612 -10.37 -25.16 -70.98
N GLN A 613 -9.32 -25.91 -70.62
CA GLN A 613 -8.01 -25.83 -71.27
C GLN A 613 -7.38 -27.22 -71.30
N GLY A 614 -6.79 -27.59 -72.44
CA GLY A 614 -6.07 -28.86 -72.58
C GLY A 614 -4.72 -28.89 -71.84
N ASP A 615 -4.12 -30.07 -71.73
CA ASP A 615 -2.81 -30.24 -71.10
C ASP A 615 -1.68 -29.64 -71.95
N ALA A 616 -0.62 -29.19 -71.28
CA ALA A 616 0.57 -28.63 -71.91
C ALA A 616 1.81 -28.95 -71.09
N ILE A 617 2.96 -29.13 -71.77
CA ILE A 617 4.27 -29.31 -71.15
C ILE A 617 5.17 -28.11 -71.44
N ARG A 618 6.11 -27.83 -70.53
CA ARG A 618 7.21 -26.89 -70.82
C ARG A 618 8.14 -27.51 -71.86
N ASN A 619 8.89 -26.65 -72.57
CA ASN A 619 9.84 -27.08 -73.58
C ASN A 619 10.88 -28.07 -73.00
N ILE A 620 11.16 -29.14 -73.75
CA ILE A 620 12.19 -30.14 -73.41
C ILE A 620 13.35 -29.97 -74.39
N VAL A 621 14.55 -29.79 -73.85
CA VAL A 621 15.75 -29.47 -74.65
C VAL A 621 16.81 -30.56 -74.54
N GLY A 622 17.53 -30.78 -75.65
CA GLY A 622 18.68 -31.67 -75.75
C GLY A 622 19.43 -31.39 -77.05
N THR A 623 20.66 -31.89 -77.16
CA THR A 623 21.52 -31.70 -78.33
C THR A 623 22.11 -33.02 -78.81
N ILE A 624 22.25 -33.17 -80.13
CA ILE A 624 23.03 -34.23 -80.78
C ILE A 624 24.12 -33.54 -81.58
N GLY A 625 25.38 -33.89 -81.32
CA GLY A 625 26.55 -33.42 -82.10
C GLY A 625 26.75 -34.19 -83.41
N GLN A 626 27.99 -34.30 -83.86
CA GLN A 626 28.35 -35.02 -85.10
C GLN A 626 28.26 -36.54 -84.91
N LEU A 627 27.66 -37.23 -85.90
CA LEU A 627 27.54 -38.69 -85.92
C LEU A 627 28.48 -39.29 -86.99
N ASN A 628 29.68 -39.71 -86.61
CA ASN A 628 30.67 -40.35 -87.49
C ASN A 628 31.23 -41.69 -86.91
N ASP A 629 31.79 -42.53 -87.79
CA ASP A 629 32.04 -43.98 -87.56
C ASP A 629 33.46 -44.35 -87.03
N ARG A 630 34.33 -43.36 -86.77
CA ARG A 630 35.62 -43.56 -86.07
C ARG A 630 35.51 -43.05 -84.62
N VAL A 631 35.25 -43.97 -83.68
CA VAL A 631 35.08 -43.88 -82.20
C VAL A 631 35.68 -42.60 -81.53
N ASN A 632 34.94 -41.77 -80.76
CA ASN A 632 34.70 -41.99 -79.31
C ASN A 632 33.54 -41.14 -78.68
N THR A 633 32.48 -41.84 -78.24
CA THR A 633 31.68 -41.78 -76.98
C THR A 633 31.17 -40.53 -76.22
N THR A 634 31.14 -39.26 -76.67
CA THR A 634 30.36 -38.23 -75.91
C THR A 634 29.92 -36.98 -76.71
N GLU A 635 28.83 -37.05 -77.49
CA GLU A 635 28.27 -35.84 -78.15
C GLU A 635 26.73 -35.71 -78.08
N THR A 636 26.05 -36.46 -77.21
CA THR A 636 24.62 -36.28 -76.94
C THR A 636 24.41 -35.80 -75.51
N ALA A 637 23.50 -34.83 -75.33
CA ALA A 637 23.17 -34.28 -74.02
C ALA A 637 21.66 -34.10 -73.85
N GLY A 638 21.18 -34.27 -72.62
CA GLY A 638 19.77 -34.20 -72.28
C GLY A 638 19.01 -35.45 -72.72
N VAL A 639 17.94 -35.24 -73.47
CA VAL A 639 16.99 -36.30 -73.87
C VAL A 639 17.45 -37.17 -75.03
N PHE A 640 18.58 -36.87 -75.65
CA PHE A 640 19.08 -37.65 -76.78
C PHE A 640 20.16 -38.65 -76.36
N ASP A 641 20.10 -39.85 -76.94
CA ASP A 641 21.17 -40.85 -76.91
C ASP A 641 21.60 -41.22 -78.34
N ALA A 642 22.82 -41.73 -78.51
CA ALA A 642 23.28 -42.20 -79.81
C ALA A 642 24.09 -43.50 -79.68
N ASN A 643 23.50 -44.61 -80.13
CA ASN A 643 24.11 -45.95 -80.07
C ASN A 643 24.62 -46.41 -81.45
N LYS A 644 25.70 -47.21 -81.46
CA LYS A 644 26.22 -47.82 -82.70
C LYS A 644 25.26 -48.92 -83.17
N TYR A 645 24.92 -48.90 -84.45
CA TYR A 645 24.06 -49.88 -85.11
C TYR A 645 24.91 -50.81 -86.01
N THR A 646 24.72 -52.13 -85.88
CA THR A 646 25.52 -53.16 -86.56
C THR A 646 24.68 -54.10 -87.45
N GLY A 647 23.61 -53.58 -88.08
CA GLY A 647 22.86 -54.29 -89.13
C GLY A 647 23.40 -53.98 -90.53
N ALA A 648 23.49 -54.98 -91.40
CA ALA A 648 23.90 -54.79 -92.79
C ALA A 648 22.84 -54.01 -93.59
N HIS A 649 23.22 -52.88 -94.18
CA HIS A 649 22.40 -52.18 -95.17
C HIS A 649 22.89 -52.54 -96.57
N SER A 650 21.97 -53.05 -97.40
CA SER A 650 22.25 -53.42 -98.78
C SER A 650 22.40 -52.15 -99.62
N GLY A 651 23.62 -51.85 -100.09
CA GLY A 651 23.88 -50.72 -101.00
C GLY A 651 25.23 -50.02 -100.88
N LEU A 652 26.11 -50.40 -99.93
CA LEU A 652 27.44 -49.77 -99.77
C LEU A 652 28.56 -50.82 -99.64
N THR A 653 29.57 -50.71 -100.51
CA THR A 653 30.73 -51.60 -100.58
C THR A 653 31.82 -51.12 -99.59
N GLY A 654 32.03 -51.85 -98.50
CA GLY A 654 33.04 -51.58 -97.45
C GLY A 654 32.40 -51.35 -96.07
N GLY A 655 32.36 -52.40 -95.23
CA GLY A 655 31.65 -52.37 -93.94
C GLY A 655 32.36 -51.57 -92.83
N ASN A 656 31.59 -50.82 -92.02
CA ASN A 656 31.38 -51.08 -90.56
C ASN A 656 30.81 -49.90 -89.70
N GLY A 657 29.54 -49.47 -89.88
CA GLY A 657 28.72 -48.97 -88.76
C GLY A 657 28.00 -47.60 -88.89
N GLY A 658 26.68 -47.59 -88.69
CA GLY A 658 25.87 -46.35 -88.54
C GLY A 658 25.55 -46.05 -87.06
N ARG A 659 25.01 -44.87 -86.75
CA ARG A 659 24.47 -44.56 -85.40
C ARG A 659 22.98 -44.27 -85.46
N ILE A 660 22.21 -44.77 -84.49
CA ILE A 660 20.80 -44.39 -84.28
C ILE A 660 20.76 -43.40 -83.12
N ALA A 661 20.22 -42.22 -83.39
CA ALA A 661 19.87 -41.27 -82.35
C ALA A 661 18.46 -41.58 -81.83
N THR A 662 18.32 -41.69 -80.51
CA THR A 662 17.02 -41.88 -79.86
C THR A 662 16.68 -40.67 -79.01
N PHE A 663 15.42 -40.25 -79.05
CA PHE A 663 14.87 -39.28 -78.11
C PHE A 663 14.16 -40.03 -76.99
N ASP A 664 14.55 -39.73 -75.77
CA ASP A 664 13.95 -40.28 -74.56
C ASP A 664 13.74 -39.16 -73.54
N ALA A 665 12.51 -38.65 -73.48
CA ALA A 665 12.11 -37.62 -72.53
C ALA A 665 12.24 -38.09 -71.07
N SER A 666 12.16 -39.41 -70.80
CA SER A 666 12.22 -39.96 -69.45
C SER A 666 13.54 -39.64 -68.73
N LYS A 667 14.58 -39.31 -69.49
CA LYS A 667 15.91 -38.93 -68.99
C LYS A 667 15.94 -37.61 -68.23
N VAL A 668 15.01 -36.69 -68.49
CA VAL A 668 14.99 -35.36 -67.84
C VAL A 668 13.65 -35.02 -67.20
N VAL A 669 12.57 -35.73 -67.55
CA VAL A 669 11.24 -35.59 -66.94
C VAL A 669 10.53 -36.94 -66.84
N PRO A 670 9.74 -37.22 -65.80
CA PRO A 670 8.90 -38.42 -65.75
C PRO A 670 7.86 -38.41 -66.89
N THR A 671 7.65 -39.56 -67.55
CA THR A 671 6.73 -39.69 -68.69
C THR A 671 5.55 -40.61 -68.36
N ALA A 672 4.36 -40.26 -68.85
CA ALA A 672 3.13 -41.06 -68.83
C ALA A 672 2.29 -40.78 -70.09
N ALA A 673 1.18 -41.50 -70.28
CA ALA A 673 0.28 -41.28 -71.43
C ALA A 673 -0.45 -39.92 -71.43
N GLU A 674 -0.53 -39.26 -70.28
CA GLU A 674 -1.13 -37.93 -70.07
C GLU A 674 -0.20 -37.12 -69.16
N ASN A 675 -0.03 -35.83 -69.46
CA ASN A 675 0.80 -34.98 -68.63
C ASN A 675 0.03 -34.45 -67.42
N ARG A 676 0.30 -35.01 -66.24
CA ARG A 676 -0.37 -34.63 -64.99
C ARG A 676 0.58 -34.63 -63.80
N PRO A 677 0.38 -33.73 -62.82
CA PRO A 677 0.99 -33.91 -61.51
C PRO A 677 0.37 -35.15 -60.82
N ARG A 678 1.08 -35.70 -59.82
CA ARG A 678 0.49 -36.72 -58.94
C ARG A 678 -0.75 -36.14 -58.26
N ASN A 679 -1.87 -36.86 -58.29
CA ASN A 679 -3.15 -36.39 -57.80
C ASN A 679 -3.99 -37.54 -57.20
N ILE A 680 -5.05 -37.18 -56.48
CA ILE A 680 -6.05 -38.09 -55.91
C ILE A 680 -7.42 -37.62 -56.40
N ALA A 681 -8.27 -38.55 -56.84
CA ALA A 681 -9.60 -38.24 -57.37
C ALA A 681 -10.63 -38.03 -56.23
N PHE A 682 -11.28 -36.86 -56.23
CA PHE A 682 -12.44 -36.53 -55.39
C PHE A 682 -13.62 -36.16 -56.30
N ASN A 683 -14.85 -36.34 -55.83
CA ASN A 683 -15.99 -35.70 -56.47
C ASN A 683 -15.98 -34.21 -56.14
N TYR A 684 -16.32 -33.34 -57.08
CA TYR A 684 -16.66 -31.95 -56.75
C TYR A 684 -18.16 -31.84 -56.50
N ILE A 685 -18.56 -31.29 -55.35
CA ILE A 685 -19.96 -31.03 -54.99
C ILE A 685 -20.18 -29.57 -54.62
N VAL A 686 -21.41 -29.08 -54.81
CA VAL A 686 -21.87 -27.75 -54.39
C VAL A 686 -23.08 -27.86 -53.48
N ARG A 687 -23.20 -26.96 -52.50
CA ARG A 687 -24.39 -26.89 -51.66
C ARG A 687 -25.54 -26.25 -52.45
N ALA A 688 -26.71 -26.87 -52.42
CA ALA A 688 -27.88 -26.45 -53.17
C ALA A 688 -28.69 -25.34 -52.47
N ALA A 689 -28.76 -25.38 -51.12
CA ALA A 689 -29.44 -24.38 -50.28
C ALA A 689 -28.76 -24.19 -48.92
#